data_AF-A0A2N2ATT6-F1
#
_entry.id   AF-A0A2N2ATT6-F1
#
_cell.length_a   1.000
_cell.length_b   1.000
_cell.length_c   1.000
_cell.angle_alpha   90.00
_cell.angle_beta   90.00
_cell.angle_gamma   90.00
#
_symmetry.space_group_name_H-M   'P 1'
#
loop_
_entity.id
_entity.type
_entity.pdbx_description
1 polymer ?
#
loop_
_entity_poly.entity_id
_entity_poly.type
_entity_poly.pdbx_seq_one_letter_code
_entity_poly.pdbx_strand_id
1 'polypeptide(L)'
;MVKQYFDFNKVLQEFSKIDASMGKSPILRAIRSGLTYMIPLLMIGSFALIALSLPIPAYQSIMRSLFGSQWGNIFLGIRDGTFNIFSLLMVVCISYSYTVESQDRYSPLNPIITSSIALCSFMVMSGISREGFAIANFGVIGVFLAMLIALTSSMLFMKLSSYKFLRMKVLTHGASASYSYAISAIFPAAITVAIFSIINQVVTYFFSISDMQNFLSDFFIGLFVKMGSTALTGILFMLMVHLFWFFGMHGSNMLEPVAQQVFATALEKNQALIQAGRVPTEIYTKTFFDTFVLMGGCGATLCLVAAIFIWGRHKNQRRLAKMSFLPVFFNINELMIFGMPIVLNPIFIIPFLMVPVIVTIVSYLAMRFGLIPYTKNLVEWTTPIFLSGYVATGSIRGSILQLVNLVIGTLCYVPFIKLSEGIAAINMKNNLDKVCATFKGREEHSIMSSLLSRHDDIGGITRLLAADLENDMDYEKLELFYQPQVDFNESIFGLEALLRWKHDNNHYIFPPLIIAMAEENQLIEKLGYWILDIACRDLKRIHREIDERIEVSVNVSALQLEDSNFADKVREILQKHELDPKKLKIEITEQLALISTRRIVDQIVAIKAMGVKLAMDDFGMGHSSLLYLKEYDFDSIKLDGSLIEEIVINNNCKNIVSTIVSLGKSLNYTVIAEYVETDAQRQVLHELGCNQYQGYLFSKAVPLNEAMSFILRSNKGKHI
;
A
#
# COMPACT_ATOMS: atom_id res chain seq x y z
N MET A 1 26.48 -16.11 -21.58
CA MET A 1 27.00 -14.82 -22.07
C MET A 1 25.89 -13.76 -22.30
N VAL A 2 24.77 -13.79 -21.55
CA VAL A 2 23.67 -12.78 -21.64
C VAL A 2 23.49 -12.00 -20.31
N LYS A 3 24.21 -12.38 -19.25
CA LYS A 3 24.16 -11.72 -17.92
C LYS A 3 24.97 -10.42 -17.81
N GLN A 4 25.67 -10.00 -18.86
CA GLN A 4 26.71 -8.96 -18.76
C GLN A 4 26.37 -7.61 -19.42
N TYR A 5 25.17 -7.45 -20.02
CA TYR A 5 24.77 -6.20 -20.68
C TYR A 5 23.46 -5.57 -20.18
N PHE A 6 22.74 -6.23 -19.27
CA PHE A 6 21.54 -5.68 -18.65
C PHE A 6 21.73 -5.68 -17.13
N ASP A 7 22.28 -4.59 -16.61
CA ASP A 7 22.31 -4.36 -15.17
C ASP A 7 20.87 -4.09 -14.70
N PHE A 8 20.19 -5.16 -14.32
CA PHE A 8 18.81 -5.11 -13.84
C PHE A 8 18.66 -4.14 -12.67
N ASN A 9 19.69 -4.00 -11.80
CA ASN A 9 19.66 -3.06 -10.69
C ASN A 9 19.70 -1.60 -11.17
N LYS A 10 20.48 -1.30 -12.22
CA LYS A 10 20.49 0.03 -12.84
C LYS A 10 19.14 0.37 -13.45
N VAL A 11 18.49 -0.59 -14.12
CA VAL A 11 17.13 -0.40 -14.65
C VAL A 11 16.13 -0.14 -13.53
N LEU A 12 16.16 -0.91 -12.45
CA LEU A 12 15.31 -0.70 -11.28
C LEU A 12 15.49 0.71 -10.68
N GLN A 13 16.74 1.19 -10.57
CA GLN A 13 17.03 2.52 -10.04
C GLN A 13 16.51 3.66 -10.92
N GLU A 14 16.67 3.56 -12.25
CA GLU A 14 16.16 4.59 -13.16
C GLU A 14 14.63 4.65 -13.18
N PHE A 15 13.94 3.51 -13.20
CA PHE A 15 12.48 3.49 -13.10
C PHE A 15 11.96 3.98 -11.75
N SER A 16 12.67 3.69 -10.64
CA SER A 16 12.36 4.24 -9.32
C SER A 16 12.40 5.78 -9.32
N LYS A 17 13.40 6.40 -9.98
CA LYS A 17 13.48 7.86 -10.12
C LYS A 17 12.31 8.43 -10.92
N ILE A 18 11.91 7.78 -12.01
CA ILE A 18 10.79 8.21 -12.85
C ILE A 18 9.48 8.14 -12.05
N ASP A 19 9.24 7.02 -11.36
CA ASP A 19 8.06 6.83 -10.51
C ASP A 19 7.97 7.90 -9.40
N ALA A 20 9.09 8.17 -8.73
CA ALA A 20 9.19 9.24 -7.73
C ALA A 20 8.94 10.64 -8.32
N SER A 21 9.36 10.89 -9.57
CA SER A 21 9.10 12.17 -10.26
C SER A 21 7.63 12.34 -10.62
N MET A 22 6.99 11.30 -11.15
CA MET A 22 5.56 11.32 -11.49
C MET A 22 4.68 11.47 -10.26
N GLY A 23 5.07 10.87 -9.13
CA GLY A 23 4.40 11.01 -7.84
C GLY A 23 4.35 12.45 -7.31
N LYS A 24 5.22 13.36 -7.77
CA LYS A 24 5.24 14.76 -7.33
C LYS A 24 4.21 15.66 -8.03
N SER A 25 3.61 15.21 -9.13
CA SER A 25 2.65 16.04 -9.88
C SER A 25 1.29 16.06 -9.18
N PRO A 26 0.77 17.23 -8.74
CA PRO A 26 -0.53 17.31 -8.09
C PRO A 26 -1.67 16.93 -9.04
N ILE A 27 -1.52 17.19 -10.34
CA ILE A 27 -2.52 16.82 -11.36
C ILE A 27 -2.64 15.29 -11.46
N LEU A 28 -1.51 14.58 -11.57
CA LEU A 28 -1.52 13.13 -11.71
C LEU A 28 -2.02 12.44 -10.44
N ARG A 29 -1.64 12.96 -9.26
CA ARG A 29 -2.19 12.50 -7.98
C ARG A 29 -3.69 12.72 -7.89
N ALA A 30 -4.17 13.91 -8.28
CA ALA A 30 -5.59 14.23 -8.26
C ALA A 30 -6.44 13.31 -9.16
N ILE A 31 -5.96 13.04 -10.39
CA ILE A 31 -6.63 12.10 -11.31
C ILE A 31 -6.68 10.71 -10.67
N ARG A 32 -5.57 10.21 -10.15
CA ARG A 32 -5.48 8.88 -9.51
C ARG A 32 -6.41 8.76 -8.31
N SER A 33 -6.36 9.72 -7.38
CA SER A 33 -7.21 9.73 -6.19
C SER A 33 -8.68 9.86 -6.55
N GLY A 34 -9.02 10.74 -7.51
CA GLY A 34 -10.39 10.92 -7.99
C GLY A 34 -10.97 9.65 -8.60
N LEU A 35 -10.20 8.96 -9.44
CA LEU A 35 -10.59 7.67 -10.02
C LEU A 35 -10.73 6.57 -8.96
N THR A 36 -9.87 6.59 -7.93
CA THR A 36 -9.94 5.64 -6.82
C THR A 36 -11.26 5.80 -6.04
N TYR A 37 -11.71 7.03 -5.81
CA TYR A 37 -12.99 7.28 -5.14
C TYR A 37 -14.21 6.80 -5.94
N MET A 38 -14.09 6.59 -7.25
CA MET A 38 -15.17 6.06 -8.08
C MET A 38 -15.34 4.54 -7.98
N ILE A 39 -14.35 3.81 -7.46
CA ILE A 39 -14.33 2.34 -7.44
C ILE A 39 -15.61 1.73 -6.83
N PRO A 40 -16.11 2.16 -5.65
CA PRO A 40 -17.31 1.58 -5.07
C PRO A 40 -18.54 1.74 -5.98
N LEU A 41 -18.71 2.91 -6.59
CA LEU A 41 -19.84 3.23 -7.47
C LEU A 41 -19.76 2.42 -8.77
N LEU A 42 -18.56 2.31 -9.34
CA LEU A 42 -18.27 1.47 -10.50
C LEU A 42 -18.63 0.01 -10.23
N MET A 43 -18.23 -0.53 -9.08
CA MET A 43 -18.50 -1.93 -8.73
C MET A 43 -19.99 -2.18 -8.58
N ILE A 44 -20.74 -1.29 -7.94
CA ILE A 44 -22.20 -1.42 -7.79
C ILE A 44 -22.89 -1.49 -9.16
N GLY A 45 -22.58 -0.54 -10.05
CA GLY A 45 -23.16 -0.51 -11.41
C GLY A 45 -22.77 -1.72 -12.25
N SER A 46 -21.51 -2.13 -12.14
CA SER A 46 -20.94 -3.28 -12.85
C SER A 46 -21.56 -4.61 -12.42
N PHE A 47 -21.73 -4.85 -11.13
CA PHE A 47 -22.38 -6.07 -10.63
C PHE A 47 -23.86 -6.13 -11.01
N ALA A 48 -24.56 -4.99 -11.00
CA ALA A 48 -25.93 -4.91 -11.48
C ALA A 48 -26.02 -5.24 -12.97
N LEU A 49 -25.08 -4.73 -13.77
CA LEU A 49 -25.00 -5.06 -15.20
C LEU A 49 -24.74 -6.56 -15.42
N ILE A 50 -23.80 -7.16 -14.69
CA ILE A 50 -23.51 -8.61 -14.78
C ILE A 50 -24.76 -9.44 -14.45
N ALA A 51 -25.50 -9.07 -13.39
CA ALA A 51 -26.72 -9.77 -13.01
C ALA A 51 -27.76 -9.73 -14.15
N LEU A 52 -27.89 -8.59 -14.83
CA LEU A 52 -28.81 -8.44 -15.97
C LEU A 52 -28.37 -9.22 -17.20
N SER A 53 -27.09 -9.14 -17.56
CA SER A 53 -26.58 -9.58 -18.86
C SER A 53 -26.10 -11.03 -18.88
N LEU A 54 -26.22 -11.79 -17.78
CA LEU A 54 -25.74 -13.16 -17.70
C LEU A 54 -26.39 -14.04 -18.79
N PRO A 55 -25.62 -14.52 -19.80
CA PRO A 55 -26.17 -15.17 -20.99
C PRO A 55 -26.38 -16.67 -20.75
N ILE A 56 -26.99 -17.02 -19.61
CA ILE A 56 -27.31 -18.39 -19.23
C ILE A 56 -28.84 -18.56 -19.28
N PRO A 57 -29.39 -19.31 -20.27
CA PRO A 57 -30.84 -19.47 -20.41
C PRO A 57 -31.52 -19.98 -19.14
N ALA A 58 -30.89 -20.93 -18.44
CA ALA A 58 -31.38 -21.46 -17.17
C ALA A 58 -31.51 -20.38 -16.10
N TYR A 59 -30.48 -19.55 -15.92
CA TYR A 59 -30.52 -18.42 -14.98
C TYR A 59 -31.65 -17.44 -15.31
N GLN A 60 -31.76 -17.04 -16.58
CA GLN A 60 -32.81 -16.13 -17.04
C GLN A 60 -34.21 -16.70 -16.79
N SER A 61 -34.41 -18.00 -16.97
CA SER A 61 -35.68 -18.68 -16.68
C SER A 61 -36.01 -18.74 -15.18
N ILE A 62 -35.01 -19.06 -14.34
CA ILE A 62 -35.17 -19.16 -12.88
C ILE A 62 -35.52 -17.80 -12.30
N MET A 63 -34.81 -16.74 -12.69
CA MET A 63 -35.07 -15.39 -12.20
C MET A 63 -36.47 -14.91 -12.58
N ARG A 64 -36.92 -15.19 -13.81
CA ARG A 64 -38.29 -14.91 -14.25
C ARG A 64 -39.34 -15.69 -13.46
N SER A 65 -39.08 -16.96 -13.11
CA SER A 65 -40.02 -17.77 -12.34
C SER A 65 -40.14 -17.33 -10.87
N LEU A 66 -39.03 -16.90 -10.25
CA LEU A 66 -39.00 -16.54 -8.84
C LEU A 66 -39.50 -15.12 -8.59
N PHE A 67 -39.14 -14.17 -9.46
CA PHE A 67 -39.34 -12.73 -9.23
C PHE A 67 -40.23 -12.05 -10.29
N GLY A 68 -40.76 -12.81 -11.25
CA GLY A 68 -41.61 -12.31 -12.33
C GLY A 68 -40.82 -11.73 -13.53
N SER A 69 -41.53 -11.29 -14.56
CA SER A 69 -40.94 -10.80 -15.82
C SER A 69 -40.15 -9.49 -15.68
N GLN A 70 -40.41 -8.72 -14.63
CA GLN A 70 -39.80 -7.41 -14.38
C GLN A 70 -38.67 -7.42 -13.35
N TRP A 71 -38.15 -8.60 -12.97
CA TRP A 71 -37.07 -8.73 -11.98
C TRP A 71 -35.84 -7.86 -12.30
N GLY A 72 -35.56 -7.66 -13.60
CA GLY A 72 -34.45 -6.83 -14.07
C GLY A 72 -34.57 -5.35 -13.72
N ASN A 73 -35.77 -4.83 -13.43
CA ASN A 73 -35.97 -3.39 -13.20
C ASN A 73 -35.18 -2.86 -11.99
N ILE A 74 -35.01 -3.67 -10.95
CA ILE A 74 -34.20 -3.30 -9.78
C ILE A 74 -32.74 -3.09 -10.20
N PHE A 75 -32.17 -4.04 -10.93
CA PHE A 75 -30.79 -3.95 -11.40
C PHE A 75 -30.62 -2.87 -12.47
N LEU A 76 -31.63 -2.64 -13.32
CA LEU A 76 -31.64 -1.52 -14.27
C LEU A 76 -31.61 -0.19 -13.54
N GLY A 77 -32.40 -0.02 -12.48
CA GLY A 77 -32.37 1.18 -11.64
C GLY A 77 -31.01 1.42 -10.98
N ILE A 78 -30.35 0.36 -10.48
CA ILE A 78 -28.99 0.44 -9.92
C ILE A 78 -27.97 0.81 -11.00
N ARG A 79 -28.02 0.15 -12.16
CA ARG A 79 -27.14 0.42 -13.30
C ARG A 79 -27.31 1.86 -13.79
N ASP A 80 -28.54 2.31 -13.98
CA ASP A 80 -28.83 3.64 -14.52
C ASP A 80 -28.51 4.73 -13.50
N GLY A 81 -28.79 4.49 -12.21
CA GLY A 81 -28.42 5.40 -11.12
C GLY A 81 -26.91 5.54 -10.89
N THR A 82 -26.09 4.68 -11.49
CA THR A 82 -24.62 4.74 -11.40
C THR A 82 -24.01 5.19 -12.74
N PHE A 83 -24.24 4.44 -13.82
CA PHE A 83 -23.60 4.70 -15.11
C PHE A 83 -24.15 5.91 -15.87
N ASN A 84 -25.41 6.34 -15.70
CA ASN A 84 -25.95 7.50 -16.42
C ASN A 84 -25.56 8.85 -15.80
N ILE A 85 -25.02 8.85 -14.59
CA ILE A 85 -24.52 10.06 -13.90
C ILE A 85 -22.99 10.00 -13.69
N PHE A 86 -22.34 9.06 -14.37
CA PHE A 86 -20.96 8.69 -14.11
C PHE A 86 -19.98 9.85 -14.34
N SER A 87 -20.18 10.67 -15.39
CA SER A 87 -19.31 11.81 -15.66
C SER A 87 -19.50 12.93 -14.61
N LEU A 88 -20.72 13.14 -14.09
CA LEU A 88 -21.00 14.11 -13.03
C LEU A 88 -20.26 13.77 -11.73
N LEU A 89 -20.35 12.51 -11.31
CA LEU A 89 -19.61 11.99 -10.15
C LEU A 89 -18.10 12.11 -10.36
N MET A 90 -17.65 11.86 -11.59
CA MET A 90 -16.23 11.98 -11.93
C MET A 90 -15.71 13.41 -11.78
N VAL A 91 -16.50 14.42 -12.17
CA VAL A 91 -16.14 15.82 -11.95
C VAL A 91 -15.88 16.08 -10.48
N VAL A 92 -16.82 15.68 -9.61
CA VAL A 92 -16.73 15.89 -8.16
C VAL A 92 -15.51 15.22 -7.56
N CYS A 93 -15.27 13.94 -7.88
CA CYS A 93 -14.15 13.19 -7.31
C CYS A 93 -12.79 13.76 -7.73
N ILE A 94 -12.62 14.18 -9.00
CA ILE A 94 -11.35 14.76 -9.48
C ILE A 94 -11.14 16.17 -8.95
N SER A 95 -12.16 17.03 -8.94
CA SER A 95 -12.04 18.40 -8.41
C SER A 95 -11.77 18.41 -6.90
N TYR A 96 -12.40 17.50 -6.16
CA TYR A 96 -12.16 17.31 -4.75
C TYR A 96 -10.69 16.91 -4.52
N SER A 97 -10.25 15.87 -5.22
CA SER A 97 -8.88 15.35 -5.11
C SER A 97 -7.84 16.39 -5.50
N TYR A 98 -8.09 17.16 -6.57
CA TYR A 98 -7.20 18.23 -6.99
C TYR A 98 -7.05 19.32 -5.93
N THR A 99 -8.15 19.67 -5.26
CA THR A 99 -8.11 20.68 -4.18
C THR A 99 -7.26 20.19 -3.03
N VAL A 100 -7.47 18.95 -2.56
CA VAL A 100 -6.73 18.34 -1.44
C VAL A 100 -5.24 18.23 -1.77
N GLU A 101 -4.89 17.69 -2.93
CA GLU A 101 -3.50 17.49 -3.38
C GLU A 101 -2.73 18.78 -3.67
N SER A 102 -3.44 19.91 -3.77
CA SER A 102 -2.87 21.22 -4.07
C SER A 102 -2.95 22.21 -2.90
N GLN A 103 -3.38 21.78 -1.71
CA GLN A 103 -3.53 22.67 -0.54
C GLN A 103 -2.20 23.30 -0.12
N ASP A 104 -1.07 22.60 -0.22
CA ASP A 104 0.25 23.15 0.16
C ASP A 104 0.69 24.34 -0.71
N ARG A 105 0.10 24.48 -1.92
CA ARG A 105 0.48 25.49 -2.90
C ARG A 105 -0.39 26.75 -2.83
N TYR A 106 -1.55 26.68 -2.19
CA TYR A 106 -2.54 27.77 -2.18
C TYR A 106 -3.12 27.96 -0.77
N SER A 107 -3.93 29.00 -0.54
CA SER A 107 -4.65 29.10 0.74
C SER A 107 -5.63 27.93 0.88
N PRO A 108 -5.93 27.48 2.12
CA PRO A 108 -6.90 26.41 2.34
C PRO A 108 -8.25 26.82 1.76
N LEU A 109 -8.66 26.11 0.70
CA LEU A 109 -9.95 26.24 0.05
C LEU A 109 -10.78 25.00 0.40
N ASN A 110 -12.08 25.19 0.60
CA ASN A 110 -12.98 24.08 0.86
C ASN A 110 -13.17 23.25 -0.43
N PRO A 111 -12.81 21.94 -0.44
CA PRO A 111 -12.93 21.09 -1.63
C PRO A 111 -14.35 20.96 -2.19
N ILE A 112 -15.37 21.09 -1.34
CA ILE A 112 -16.78 21.02 -1.76
C ILE A 112 -17.10 22.23 -2.65
N ILE A 113 -16.64 23.43 -2.28
CA ILE A 113 -16.86 24.65 -3.07
C ILE A 113 -16.21 24.51 -4.45
N THR A 114 -14.95 24.08 -4.50
CA THR A 114 -14.25 23.84 -5.78
C THR A 114 -15.02 22.84 -6.64
N SER A 115 -15.53 21.76 -6.03
CA SER A 115 -16.23 20.70 -6.75
C SER A 115 -17.58 21.15 -7.30
N SER A 116 -18.34 21.93 -6.55
CA SER A 116 -19.58 22.54 -7.03
C SER A 116 -19.33 23.48 -8.21
N ILE A 117 -18.24 24.26 -8.19
CA ILE A 117 -17.88 25.16 -9.29
C ILE A 117 -17.46 24.37 -10.52
N ALA A 118 -16.64 23.34 -10.35
CA ALA A 118 -16.25 22.44 -11.45
C ALA A 118 -17.47 21.76 -12.08
N LEU A 119 -18.44 21.33 -11.26
CA LEU A 119 -19.71 20.78 -11.72
C LEU A 119 -20.49 21.81 -12.54
N CYS A 120 -20.64 23.06 -12.06
CA CYS A 120 -21.27 24.12 -12.82
C CYS A 120 -20.59 24.36 -14.18
N SER A 121 -19.24 24.43 -14.20
CA SER A 121 -18.46 24.58 -15.43
C SER A 121 -18.69 23.41 -16.40
N PHE A 122 -18.82 22.17 -15.89
CA PHE A 122 -19.13 21.00 -16.69
C PHE A 122 -20.55 21.05 -17.27
N MET A 123 -21.54 21.45 -16.49
CA MET A 123 -22.92 21.62 -16.95
C MET A 123 -23.02 22.68 -18.05
N VAL A 124 -22.28 23.78 -17.91
CA VAL A 124 -22.18 24.83 -18.93
C VAL A 124 -21.59 24.29 -20.22
N MET A 125 -20.49 23.54 -20.15
CA MET A 125 -19.84 22.96 -21.34
C MET A 125 -20.64 21.83 -22.00
N SER A 126 -21.38 21.05 -21.20
CA SER A 126 -22.22 19.97 -21.71
C SER A 126 -23.45 20.48 -22.47
N GLY A 127 -23.73 21.79 -22.42
CA GLY A 127 -24.79 22.40 -23.22
C GLY A 127 -26.21 22.05 -22.75
N ILE A 128 -26.43 21.85 -21.45
CA ILE A 128 -27.74 21.43 -20.89
C ILE A 128 -28.92 22.32 -21.34
N SER A 129 -28.69 23.60 -21.62
CA SER A 129 -29.72 24.55 -22.05
C SER A 129 -30.00 24.55 -23.56
N ARG A 130 -29.35 23.67 -24.34
CA ARG A 130 -29.47 23.65 -25.80
C ARG A 130 -30.44 22.58 -26.28
N GLU A 131 -31.12 22.87 -27.39
CA GLU A 131 -31.94 21.88 -28.09
C GLU A 131 -31.04 20.74 -28.60
N GLY A 132 -31.37 19.50 -28.25
CA GLY A 132 -30.59 18.31 -28.61
C GLY A 132 -29.67 17.75 -27.53
N PHE A 133 -29.68 18.29 -26.31
CA PHE A 133 -28.94 17.71 -25.18
C PHE A 133 -29.44 16.28 -24.86
N ALA A 134 -28.53 15.31 -24.84
CA ALA A 134 -28.81 13.92 -24.48
C ALA A 134 -28.36 13.62 -23.05
N ILE A 135 -29.23 13.02 -22.24
CA ILE A 135 -28.90 12.57 -20.87
C ILE A 135 -27.71 11.61 -20.88
N ALA A 136 -27.50 10.86 -21.97
CA ALA A 136 -26.35 9.97 -22.16
C ALA A 136 -24.98 10.68 -21.99
N ASN A 137 -24.91 12.00 -22.21
CA ASN A 137 -23.69 12.80 -22.00
C ASN A 137 -23.28 12.88 -20.51
N PHE A 138 -24.22 12.74 -19.58
CA PHE A 138 -23.91 12.63 -18.15
C PHE A 138 -23.43 11.24 -17.74
N GLY A 139 -23.58 10.27 -18.64
CA GLY A 139 -23.10 8.92 -18.43
C GLY A 139 -21.62 8.75 -18.76
N VAL A 140 -21.26 7.53 -19.10
CA VAL A 140 -19.87 7.14 -19.36
C VAL A 140 -19.26 7.84 -20.59
N ILE A 141 -20.10 8.27 -21.54
CA ILE A 141 -19.67 8.96 -22.77
C ILE A 141 -18.99 10.30 -22.45
N GLY A 142 -19.50 11.07 -21.47
CA GLY A 142 -18.97 12.39 -21.13
C GLY A 142 -17.78 12.40 -20.16
N VAL A 143 -17.24 11.24 -19.78
CA VAL A 143 -16.17 11.13 -18.77
C VAL A 143 -14.91 11.89 -19.15
N PHE A 144 -14.55 11.86 -20.43
CA PHE A 144 -13.35 12.57 -20.89
C PHE A 144 -13.49 14.07 -20.70
N LEU A 145 -14.62 14.64 -21.14
CA LEU A 145 -14.93 16.05 -20.97
C LEU A 145 -15.01 16.41 -19.47
N ALA A 146 -15.62 15.55 -18.66
CA ALA A 146 -15.71 15.71 -17.21
C ALA A 146 -14.33 15.81 -16.55
N MET A 147 -13.40 14.90 -16.87
CA MET A 147 -12.05 14.93 -16.31
C MET A 147 -11.29 16.19 -16.71
N LEU A 148 -11.36 16.58 -17.99
CA LEU A 148 -10.70 17.79 -18.48
C LEU A 148 -11.23 19.05 -17.78
N ILE A 149 -12.56 19.17 -17.67
CA ILE A 149 -13.20 20.33 -17.04
C ILE A 149 -12.97 20.34 -15.54
N ALA A 150 -13.03 19.19 -14.87
CA ALA A 150 -12.77 19.08 -13.45
C ALA A 150 -11.38 19.64 -13.10
N LEU A 151 -10.35 19.26 -13.86
CA LEU A 151 -8.99 19.75 -13.66
C LEU A 151 -8.87 21.23 -14.02
N THR A 152 -9.24 21.62 -15.24
CA THR A 152 -9.04 22.98 -15.74
C THR A 152 -9.86 24.01 -14.98
N SER A 153 -11.11 23.70 -14.62
CA SER A 153 -11.96 24.56 -13.80
C SER A 153 -11.42 24.69 -12.38
N SER A 154 -10.98 23.59 -11.76
CA SER A 154 -10.40 23.64 -10.41
C SER A 154 -9.09 24.42 -10.39
N MET A 155 -8.22 24.21 -11.37
CA MET A 155 -6.97 24.97 -11.56
C MET A 155 -7.23 26.48 -11.69
N LEU A 156 -8.19 26.85 -12.54
CA LEU A 156 -8.55 28.25 -12.77
C LEU A 156 -9.13 28.88 -11.51
N PHE A 157 -10.11 28.22 -10.88
CA PHE A 157 -10.74 28.70 -9.64
C PHE A 157 -9.73 28.89 -8.51
N MET A 158 -8.84 27.92 -8.29
CA MET A 158 -7.81 28.01 -7.25
C MET A 158 -6.81 29.13 -7.53
N LYS A 159 -6.40 29.29 -8.80
CA LYS A 159 -5.50 30.38 -9.20
C LYS A 159 -6.17 31.74 -9.01
N LEU A 160 -7.43 31.90 -9.44
CA LEU A 160 -8.19 33.13 -9.23
C LEU A 160 -8.36 33.42 -7.73
N SER A 161 -8.68 32.39 -6.94
CA SER A 161 -8.79 32.50 -5.49
C SER A 161 -7.45 32.85 -4.83
N SER A 162 -6.30 32.66 -5.47
CA SER A 162 -5.01 33.07 -4.89
C SER A 162 -4.83 34.60 -4.85
N TYR A 163 -5.56 35.34 -5.70
CA TYR A 163 -5.47 36.80 -5.75
C TYR A 163 -6.33 37.46 -4.67
N LYS A 164 -5.68 38.18 -3.75
CA LYS A 164 -6.35 38.81 -2.59
C LYS A 164 -7.46 39.79 -2.99
N PHE A 165 -7.34 40.48 -4.14
CA PHE A 165 -8.33 41.46 -4.60
C PHE A 165 -9.64 40.82 -5.08
N LEU A 166 -9.61 39.54 -5.48
CA LEU A 166 -10.80 38.80 -5.88
C LEU A 166 -11.53 38.19 -4.68
N ARG A 167 -10.92 38.14 -3.50
CA ARG A 167 -11.57 37.62 -2.29
C ARG A 167 -12.40 38.72 -1.63
N MET A 168 -13.70 38.50 -1.49
CA MET A 168 -14.51 39.35 -0.63
C MET A 168 -14.08 39.20 0.83
N LYS A 169 -13.88 40.33 1.51
CA LYS A 169 -13.64 40.36 2.96
C LYS A 169 -14.98 40.20 3.66
N VAL A 170 -15.06 39.23 4.57
CA VAL A 170 -16.20 39.12 5.49
C VAL A 170 -16.03 40.17 6.59
N LEU A 171 -17.03 41.04 6.74
CA LEU A 171 -17.03 42.17 7.68
C LEU A 171 -17.69 41.83 9.03
N THR A 172 -18.20 40.62 9.22
CA THR A 172 -18.90 40.21 10.46
C THR A 172 -17.95 39.51 11.44
N HIS A 173 -17.85 40.02 12.67
CA HIS A 173 -17.16 39.34 13.76
C HIS A 173 -18.00 38.14 14.24
N GLY A 174 -17.40 36.95 14.29
CA GLY A 174 -18.05 35.72 14.80
C GLY A 174 -18.62 34.75 13.75
N ALA A 175 -18.40 34.97 12.46
CA ALA A 175 -18.81 34.01 11.44
C ALA A 175 -17.95 32.74 11.46
N SER A 176 -18.56 31.57 11.24
CA SER A 176 -17.84 30.30 11.13
C SER A 176 -16.83 30.34 9.97
N ALA A 177 -15.75 29.56 10.08
CA ALA A 177 -14.72 29.47 9.03
C ALA A 177 -15.34 29.09 7.68
N SER A 178 -16.31 28.14 7.67
CA SER A 178 -17.04 27.71 6.48
C SER A 178 -17.79 28.85 5.79
N TYR A 179 -18.43 29.75 6.56
CA TYR A 179 -19.10 30.92 5.99
C TYR A 179 -18.11 31.89 5.34
N SER A 180 -16.98 32.11 6.01
CA SER A 180 -15.93 33.00 5.49
C SER A 180 -15.34 32.49 4.17
N TYR A 181 -15.10 31.17 4.07
CA TYR A 181 -14.66 30.55 2.82
C TYR A 181 -15.69 30.72 1.70
N ALA A 182 -16.97 30.47 1.97
CA ALA A 182 -18.04 30.60 0.98
C ALA A 182 -18.13 32.01 0.39
N ILE A 183 -18.14 33.05 1.23
CA ILE A 183 -18.21 34.44 0.77
C ILE A 183 -16.97 34.83 -0.04
N SER A 184 -15.78 34.40 0.42
CA SER A 184 -14.52 34.72 -0.27
C SER A 184 -14.42 34.12 -1.68
N ALA A 185 -15.15 33.04 -1.94
CA ALA A 185 -15.12 32.29 -3.18
C ALA A 185 -16.03 32.85 -4.29
N ILE A 186 -16.95 33.78 -3.98
CA ILE A 186 -18.01 34.24 -4.90
C ILE A 186 -17.45 34.81 -6.21
N PHE A 187 -16.54 35.79 -6.16
CA PHE A 187 -15.99 36.38 -7.39
C PHE A 187 -15.11 35.42 -8.19
N PRO A 188 -14.15 34.69 -7.58
CA PRO A 188 -13.39 33.68 -8.31
C PRO A 188 -14.28 32.62 -8.96
N ALA A 189 -15.35 32.18 -8.29
CA ALA A 189 -16.33 31.24 -8.82
C ALA A 189 -17.07 31.82 -10.03
N ALA A 190 -17.61 33.04 -9.91
CA ALA A 190 -18.34 33.71 -10.98
C ALA A 190 -17.47 33.89 -12.23
N ILE A 191 -16.21 34.32 -12.06
CA ILE A 191 -15.26 34.47 -13.17
C ILE A 191 -14.95 33.11 -13.80
N THR A 192 -14.75 32.06 -13.00
CA THR A 192 -14.46 30.71 -13.51
C THR A 192 -15.60 30.22 -14.41
N VAL A 193 -16.84 30.23 -13.91
CA VAL A 193 -18.01 29.75 -14.68
C VAL A 193 -18.24 30.63 -15.91
N ALA A 194 -18.06 31.95 -15.80
CA ALA A 194 -18.19 32.86 -16.94
C ALA A 194 -17.18 32.56 -18.05
N ILE A 195 -15.91 32.28 -17.71
CA ILE A 195 -14.88 31.90 -18.68
C ILE A 195 -15.26 30.61 -19.42
N PHE A 196 -15.73 29.58 -18.71
CA PHE A 196 -16.18 28.34 -19.34
C PHE A 196 -17.41 28.58 -20.24
N SER A 197 -18.34 29.44 -19.83
CA SER A 197 -19.49 29.82 -20.67
C SER A 197 -19.06 30.51 -21.98
N ILE A 198 -18.11 31.46 -21.89
CA ILE A 198 -17.56 32.15 -23.07
C ILE A 198 -16.85 31.15 -23.98
N ILE A 199 -16.01 30.27 -23.42
CA ILE A 199 -15.31 29.25 -24.21
C ILE A 199 -16.31 28.34 -24.93
N ASN A 200 -17.38 27.90 -24.26
CA ASN A 200 -18.40 27.05 -24.89
C ASN A 200 -19.07 27.78 -26.07
N GLN A 201 -19.44 29.05 -25.86
CA GLN A 201 -20.08 29.85 -26.90
C GLN A 201 -19.15 30.09 -28.10
N VAL A 202 -17.87 30.36 -27.85
CA VAL A 202 -16.86 30.53 -28.90
C VAL A 202 -16.68 29.24 -29.71
N VAL A 203 -16.44 28.11 -29.05
CA VAL A 203 -16.20 26.82 -29.72
C VAL A 203 -17.41 26.44 -30.59
N THR A 204 -18.59 26.54 -30.03
CA THR A 204 -19.81 26.11 -30.74
C THR A 204 -20.17 27.02 -31.90
N TYR A 205 -19.93 28.33 -31.79
CA TYR A 205 -20.08 29.27 -32.90
C TYR A 205 -19.05 29.04 -34.01
N PHE A 206 -17.76 28.91 -33.68
CA PHE A 206 -16.69 28.77 -34.68
C PHE A 206 -16.75 27.45 -35.45
N PHE A 207 -17.07 26.35 -34.78
CA PHE A 207 -17.07 25.03 -35.40
C PHE A 207 -18.48 24.58 -35.83
N SER A 208 -19.51 25.41 -35.62
CA SER A 208 -20.92 25.08 -35.93
C SER A 208 -21.38 23.76 -35.30
N ILE A 209 -20.94 23.50 -34.07
CA ILE A 209 -21.23 22.25 -33.34
C ILE A 209 -22.37 22.50 -32.36
N SER A 210 -23.32 21.56 -32.26
CA SER A 210 -24.35 21.55 -31.24
C SER A 210 -23.80 21.27 -29.84
N ASP A 211 -22.89 20.29 -29.74
CA ASP A 211 -22.34 19.73 -28.50
C ASP A 211 -20.84 19.38 -28.64
N MET A 212 -20.02 19.77 -27.67
CA MET A 212 -18.59 19.46 -27.60
C MET A 212 -18.30 17.94 -27.67
N GLN A 213 -19.17 17.10 -27.12
CA GLN A 213 -19.02 15.65 -27.15
C GLN A 213 -19.19 15.08 -28.57
N ASN A 214 -20.12 15.64 -29.35
CA ASN A 214 -20.33 15.25 -30.74
C ASN A 214 -19.13 15.61 -31.60
N PHE A 215 -18.55 16.81 -31.40
CA PHE A 215 -17.34 17.21 -32.09
C PHE A 215 -16.16 16.27 -31.85
N LEU A 216 -15.93 15.86 -30.60
CA LEU A 216 -14.89 14.88 -30.28
C LEU A 216 -15.17 13.56 -30.99
N SER A 217 -16.42 13.09 -30.99
CA SER A 217 -16.83 11.86 -31.66
C SER A 217 -16.60 11.94 -33.17
N ASP A 218 -17.04 13.01 -33.82
CA ASP A 218 -16.89 13.26 -35.25
C ASP A 218 -15.42 13.37 -35.67
N PHE A 219 -14.59 14.00 -34.84
CA PHE A 219 -13.15 14.07 -35.05
C PHE A 219 -12.53 12.66 -35.12
N PHE A 220 -12.84 11.79 -34.16
CA PHE A 220 -12.31 10.42 -34.17
C PHE A 220 -12.91 9.58 -35.31
N ILE A 221 -14.20 9.69 -35.59
CA ILE A 221 -14.85 9.03 -36.72
C ILE A 221 -14.15 9.42 -38.02
N GLY A 222 -13.92 10.71 -38.26
CA GLY A 222 -13.27 11.22 -39.47
C GLY A 222 -11.85 10.69 -39.67
N LEU A 223 -11.15 10.36 -38.59
CA LEU A 223 -9.80 9.78 -38.62
C LEU A 223 -9.81 8.31 -39.10
N PHE A 224 -10.83 7.53 -38.72
CA PHE A 224 -10.87 6.08 -38.97
C PHE A 224 -11.74 5.69 -40.18
N VAL A 225 -12.85 6.37 -40.44
CA VAL A 225 -13.83 5.96 -41.47
C VAL A 225 -13.20 5.90 -42.86
N LYS A 226 -12.30 6.83 -43.20
CA LYS A 226 -11.63 6.84 -44.51
C LYS A 226 -10.72 5.63 -44.74
N MET A 227 -10.25 4.98 -43.67
CA MET A 227 -9.30 3.89 -43.73
C MET A 227 -9.97 2.49 -43.72
N GLY A 228 -11.27 2.41 -43.44
CA GLY A 228 -12.05 1.15 -43.43
C GLY A 228 -11.64 0.13 -42.35
N SER A 229 -12.03 -1.13 -42.49
CA SER A 229 -11.75 -2.25 -41.57
C SER A 229 -10.42 -2.98 -41.89
N THR A 230 -9.33 -2.24 -42.08
CA THR A 230 -8.02 -2.81 -42.45
C THR A 230 -7.17 -3.23 -41.23
N ALA A 231 -6.12 -4.04 -41.44
CA ALA A 231 -5.20 -4.45 -40.37
C ALA A 231 -4.52 -3.26 -39.66
N LEU A 232 -4.14 -2.23 -40.42
CA LEU A 232 -3.57 -1.01 -39.87
C LEU A 232 -4.57 -0.30 -38.96
N THR A 233 -5.83 -0.18 -39.39
CA THR A 233 -6.87 0.47 -38.58
C THR A 233 -7.19 -0.28 -37.31
N GLY A 234 -7.25 -1.62 -37.36
CA GLY A 234 -7.50 -2.43 -36.17
C GLY A 234 -6.40 -2.30 -35.12
N ILE A 235 -5.13 -2.31 -35.55
CA ILE A 235 -3.98 -2.11 -34.65
C ILE A 235 -3.96 -0.68 -34.10
N LEU A 236 -4.16 0.33 -34.95
CA LEU A 236 -4.18 1.73 -34.53
C LEU A 236 -5.33 1.99 -33.54
N PHE A 237 -6.51 1.46 -33.83
CA PHE A 237 -7.68 1.55 -32.96
C PHE A 237 -7.39 0.95 -31.58
N MET A 238 -6.80 -0.25 -31.53
CA MET A 238 -6.41 -0.86 -30.26
C MET A 238 -5.33 -0.07 -29.53
N LEU A 239 -4.29 0.41 -30.22
CA LEU A 239 -3.29 1.27 -29.59
C LEU A 239 -3.93 2.53 -28.97
N MET A 240 -4.85 3.19 -29.68
CA MET A 240 -5.53 4.38 -29.17
C MET A 240 -6.43 4.07 -27.98
N VAL A 241 -7.25 3.02 -28.02
CA VAL A 241 -8.09 2.59 -26.89
C VAL A 241 -7.25 2.44 -25.62
N HIS A 242 -6.12 1.75 -25.72
CA HIS A 242 -5.25 1.48 -24.57
C HIS A 242 -4.44 2.71 -24.14
N LEU A 243 -4.04 3.57 -25.09
CA LEU A 243 -3.37 4.83 -24.78
C LEU A 243 -4.28 5.76 -23.96
N PHE A 244 -5.56 5.86 -24.31
CA PHE A 244 -6.52 6.64 -23.53
C PHE A 244 -6.65 6.10 -22.11
N TRP A 245 -6.81 4.78 -21.96
CA TRP A 245 -6.87 4.14 -20.65
C TRP A 245 -5.61 4.35 -19.80
N PHE A 246 -4.44 4.39 -20.43
CA PHE A 246 -3.19 4.69 -19.75
C PHE A 246 -3.19 6.07 -19.08
N PHE A 247 -3.85 7.07 -19.68
CA PHE A 247 -4.03 8.40 -19.10
C PHE A 247 -5.26 8.51 -18.19
N GLY A 248 -5.94 7.40 -17.89
CA GLY A 248 -7.15 7.37 -17.07
C GLY A 248 -8.44 7.74 -17.83
N MET A 249 -8.36 7.87 -19.16
CA MET A 249 -9.53 8.09 -20.01
C MET A 249 -10.12 6.75 -20.44
N HIS A 250 -11.42 6.54 -20.32
CA HIS A 250 -12.05 5.29 -20.78
C HIS A 250 -12.05 5.17 -22.31
N GLY A 251 -10.95 4.67 -22.89
CA GLY A 251 -10.73 4.64 -24.34
C GLY A 251 -11.73 3.83 -25.14
N SER A 252 -12.29 2.77 -24.55
CA SER A 252 -13.37 1.98 -25.15
C SER A 252 -14.62 2.81 -25.39
N ASN A 253 -15.01 3.63 -24.41
CA ASN A 253 -16.18 4.50 -24.51
C ASN A 253 -15.89 5.71 -25.42
N MET A 254 -14.67 6.24 -25.36
CA MET A 254 -14.26 7.39 -26.15
C MET A 254 -14.23 7.08 -27.65
N LEU A 255 -13.87 5.84 -28.02
CA LEU A 255 -13.83 5.38 -29.41
C LEU A 255 -15.02 4.47 -29.76
N GLU A 256 -16.05 4.39 -28.92
CA GLU A 256 -17.26 3.58 -29.20
C GLU A 256 -17.97 4.03 -30.49
N PRO A 257 -18.09 5.34 -30.81
CA PRO A 257 -18.68 5.76 -32.09
C PRO A 257 -17.89 5.24 -33.31
N VAL A 258 -16.56 5.18 -33.20
CA VAL A 258 -15.69 4.58 -34.22
C VAL A 258 -15.92 3.07 -34.29
N ALA A 259 -16.01 2.40 -33.13
CA ALA A 259 -16.24 0.97 -33.05
C ALA A 259 -17.55 0.55 -33.74
N GLN A 260 -18.61 1.32 -33.51
CA GLN A 260 -19.92 1.11 -34.12
C GLN A 260 -19.88 1.36 -35.63
N GLN A 261 -19.41 2.53 -36.08
CA GLN A 261 -19.49 2.87 -37.51
C GLN A 261 -18.54 2.05 -38.39
N VAL A 262 -17.34 1.72 -37.90
CA VAL A 262 -16.31 1.04 -38.71
C VAL A 262 -16.36 -0.48 -38.54
N PHE A 263 -16.45 -0.98 -37.30
CA PHE A 263 -16.27 -2.40 -37.01
C PHE A 263 -17.57 -3.17 -36.75
N ALA A 264 -18.66 -2.52 -36.31
CA ALA A 264 -19.96 -3.20 -36.21
C ALA A 264 -20.57 -3.43 -37.61
N THR A 265 -20.44 -2.45 -38.52
CA THR A 265 -20.83 -2.60 -39.93
C THR A 265 -20.07 -3.73 -40.65
N ALA A 266 -18.82 -4.00 -40.24
CA ALA A 266 -18.06 -5.15 -40.74
C ALA A 266 -18.64 -6.50 -40.29
N LEU A 267 -19.21 -6.58 -39.09
CA LEU A 267 -19.91 -7.78 -38.61
C LEU A 267 -21.20 -8.02 -39.39
N GLU A 268 -21.98 -6.97 -39.66
CA GLU A 268 -23.21 -7.05 -40.45
C GLU A 268 -22.94 -7.57 -41.87
N LYS A 269 -21.83 -7.16 -42.50
CA LYS A 269 -21.38 -7.71 -43.79
C LYS A 269 -21.13 -9.22 -43.71
N ASN A 270 -20.47 -9.70 -42.66
CA ASN A 270 -20.27 -11.13 -42.47
C ASN A 270 -21.58 -11.88 -42.28
N GLN A 271 -22.52 -11.32 -41.50
CA GLN A 271 -23.84 -11.92 -41.30
C GLN A 271 -24.62 -12.02 -42.61
N ALA A 272 -24.61 -10.97 -43.42
CA ALA A 272 -25.25 -10.96 -44.74
C ALA A 272 -24.61 -12.00 -45.69
N LEU A 273 -23.28 -12.13 -45.69
CA LEU A 273 -22.58 -13.14 -46.50
C LEU A 273 -22.95 -14.57 -46.06
N ILE A 274 -22.99 -14.82 -44.75
CA ILE A 274 -23.36 -16.13 -44.19
C ILE A 274 -24.81 -16.48 -44.53
N GLN A 275 -25.74 -15.53 -44.42
CA GLN A 275 -27.14 -15.71 -44.81
C GLN A 275 -27.28 -16.00 -46.32
N ALA A 276 -26.40 -15.41 -47.14
CA ALA A 276 -26.31 -15.68 -48.58
C ALA A 276 -25.53 -16.97 -48.93
N GLY A 277 -25.13 -17.79 -47.94
CA GLY A 277 -24.37 -19.02 -48.15
C GLY A 277 -22.91 -18.81 -48.60
N ARG A 278 -22.38 -17.59 -48.46
CA ARG A 278 -20.99 -17.21 -48.82
C ARG A 278 -20.08 -17.22 -47.59
N VAL A 279 -18.78 -17.30 -47.84
CA VAL A 279 -17.76 -17.26 -46.78
C VAL A 279 -17.60 -15.81 -46.29
N PRO A 280 -17.57 -15.57 -44.96
CA PRO A 280 -17.31 -14.24 -44.40
C PRO A 280 -15.91 -13.73 -44.78
N THR A 281 -15.78 -12.43 -44.99
CA THR A 281 -14.54 -11.79 -45.48
C THR A 281 -13.87 -10.91 -44.42
N GLU A 282 -14.65 -10.28 -43.55
CA GLU A 282 -14.14 -9.30 -42.59
C GLU A 282 -13.65 -10.00 -41.32
N ILE A 283 -12.38 -9.79 -40.95
CA ILE A 283 -11.82 -10.34 -39.69
C ILE A 283 -12.02 -9.34 -38.54
N TYR A 284 -11.70 -8.07 -38.78
CA TYR A 284 -11.79 -7.01 -37.77
C TYR A 284 -13.24 -6.54 -37.64
N THR A 285 -13.95 -7.16 -36.71
CA THR A 285 -15.30 -6.78 -36.31
C THR A 285 -15.29 -6.24 -34.88
N LYS A 286 -16.35 -5.55 -34.46
CA LYS A 286 -16.48 -5.12 -33.06
C LYS A 286 -16.35 -6.32 -32.11
N THR A 287 -17.06 -7.41 -32.42
CA THR A 287 -17.02 -8.66 -31.67
C THR A 287 -15.63 -9.30 -31.64
N PHE A 288 -14.82 -9.16 -32.69
CA PHE A 288 -13.44 -9.64 -32.68
C PHE A 288 -12.62 -8.96 -31.57
N PHE A 289 -12.70 -7.64 -31.44
CA PHE A 289 -11.97 -6.91 -30.40
C PHE A 289 -12.51 -7.23 -29.00
N ASP A 290 -13.83 -7.18 -28.82
CA ASP A 290 -14.47 -7.43 -27.53
C ASP A 290 -14.20 -8.84 -27.01
N THR A 291 -14.10 -9.83 -27.91
CA THR A 291 -13.95 -11.24 -27.52
C THR A 291 -12.49 -11.68 -27.38
N PHE A 292 -11.63 -11.31 -28.34
CA PHE A 292 -10.30 -11.90 -28.43
C PHE A 292 -9.18 -10.98 -27.94
N VAL A 293 -9.41 -9.66 -27.92
CA VAL A 293 -8.37 -8.67 -27.59
C VAL A 293 -8.60 -8.07 -26.20
N LEU A 294 -9.79 -7.55 -25.96
CA LEU A 294 -10.20 -6.92 -24.69
C LEU A 294 -10.55 -7.95 -23.61
N MET A 295 -9.74 -9.01 -23.51
CA MET A 295 -9.96 -10.10 -22.56
C MET A 295 -9.72 -9.64 -21.13
N GLY A 296 -10.80 -9.62 -20.36
CA GLY A 296 -10.79 -9.03 -19.05
C GLY A 296 -10.74 -7.51 -19.09
N GLY A 297 -11.24 -6.88 -20.15
CA GLY A 297 -11.27 -5.44 -20.33
C GLY A 297 -10.02 -4.91 -21.07
N CYS A 298 -9.70 -3.63 -20.83
CA CYS A 298 -8.53 -2.99 -21.42
C CYS A 298 -7.20 -3.62 -20.96
N GLY A 299 -6.20 -3.66 -21.84
CA GLY A 299 -4.86 -4.20 -21.58
C GLY A 299 -4.80 -5.71 -21.57
N ALA A 300 -5.89 -6.40 -21.91
CA ALA A 300 -6.08 -7.82 -21.61
C ALA A 300 -5.84 -8.09 -20.10
N THR A 301 -6.52 -7.35 -19.22
CA THR A 301 -6.24 -7.36 -17.77
C THR A 301 -6.39 -8.75 -17.13
N LEU A 302 -7.15 -9.68 -17.72
CA LEU A 302 -7.16 -11.07 -17.24
C LEU A 302 -5.76 -11.70 -17.30
N CYS A 303 -4.98 -11.39 -18.34
CA CYS A 303 -3.60 -11.84 -18.48
C CYS A 303 -2.71 -11.33 -17.34
N LEU A 304 -2.91 -10.07 -16.92
CA LEU A 304 -2.23 -9.48 -15.78
C LEU A 304 -2.63 -10.15 -14.46
N VAL A 305 -3.94 -10.36 -14.22
CA VAL A 305 -4.46 -11.06 -13.04
C VAL A 305 -3.84 -12.46 -12.93
N ALA A 306 -3.82 -13.21 -14.04
CA ALA A 306 -3.19 -14.52 -14.11
C ALA A 306 -1.68 -14.45 -13.83
N ALA A 307 -0.97 -13.46 -14.39
CA ALA A 307 0.45 -13.26 -14.13
C ALA A 307 0.74 -12.94 -12.66
N ILE A 308 -0.12 -12.17 -11.98
CA ILE A 308 -0.03 -11.90 -10.54
C ILE A 308 -0.25 -13.17 -9.71
N PHE A 309 -1.20 -14.04 -10.10
CA PHE A 309 -1.42 -15.28 -9.37
C PHE A 309 -0.27 -16.28 -9.50
N ILE A 310 0.37 -16.34 -10.67
CA ILE A 310 1.47 -17.29 -10.91
C ILE A 310 2.79 -16.77 -10.33
N TRP A 311 3.08 -15.47 -10.48
CA TRP A 311 4.40 -14.90 -10.13
C TRP A 311 4.40 -13.82 -9.05
N GLY A 312 3.26 -13.19 -8.78
CA GLY A 312 3.17 -12.12 -7.78
C GLY A 312 3.48 -12.64 -6.38
N ARG A 313 4.37 -11.93 -5.67
CA ARG A 313 4.76 -12.20 -4.29
C ARG A 313 4.16 -11.19 -3.33
N HIS A 314 3.85 -9.97 -3.80
CA HIS A 314 3.34 -8.90 -2.94
C HIS A 314 1.89 -9.19 -2.47
N LYS A 315 1.67 -9.24 -1.15
CA LYS A 315 0.37 -9.61 -0.55
C LYS A 315 -0.78 -8.71 -1.04
N ASN A 316 -0.58 -7.40 -1.02
CA ASN A 316 -1.61 -6.43 -1.44
C ASN A 316 -2.02 -6.59 -2.91
N GLN A 317 -1.06 -6.79 -3.82
CA GLN A 317 -1.38 -7.02 -5.24
C GLN A 317 -2.13 -8.33 -5.45
N ARG A 318 -1.76 -9.40 -4.73
CA ARG A 318 -2.49 -10.68 -4.79
C ARG A 318 -3.90 -10.56 -4.23
N ARG A 319 -4.10 -9.82 -3.13
CA ARG A 319 -5.41 -9.57 -2.54
C ARG A 319 -6.30 -8.80 -3.50
N LEU A 320 -5.77 -7.73 -4.11
CA LEU A 320 -6.49 -6.97 -5.14
C LEU A 320 -6.83 -7.86 -6.35
N ALA A 321 -5.89 -8.68 -6.83
CA ALA A 321 -6.15 -9.61 -7.93
C ALA A 321 -7.27 -10.61 -7.61
N LYS A 322 -7.34 -11.12 -6.36
CA LYS A 322 -8.45 -11.97 -5.90
C LYS A 322 -9.79 -11.23 -5.92
N MET A 323 -9.82 -10.00 -5.43
CA MET A 323 -11.05 -9.18 -5.39
C MET A 323 -11.53 -8.80 -6.80
N SER A 324 -10.59 -8.51 -7.72
CA SER A 324 -10.87 -8.14 -9.10
C SER A 324 -11.16 -9.30 -10.03
N PHE A 325 -10.84 -10.54 -9.66
CA PHE A 325 -10.93 -11.68 -10.56
C PHE A 325 -12.34 -11.85 -11.16
N LEU A 326 -13.37 -11.80 -10.31
CA LEU A 326 -14.75 -12.00 -10.78
C LEU A 326 -15.18 -10.87 -11.75
N PRO A 327 -15.09 -9.57 -11.42
CA PRO A 327 -15.36 -8.50 -12.39
C PRO A 327 -14.55 -8.65 -13.69
N VAL A 328 -13.25 -8.94 -13.59
CA VAL A 328 -12.36 -9.09 -14.75
C VAL A 328 -12.78 -10.28 -15.61
N PHE A 329 -13.30 -11.36 -15.03
CA PHE A 329 -13.82 -12.49 -15.80
C PHE A 329 -15.02 -12.12 -16.70
N PHE A 330 -15.75 -11.07 -16.32
CA PHE A 330 -16.84 -10.44 -17.09
C PHE A 330 -16.37 -9.20 -17.87
N ASN A 331 -15.06 -9.06 -18.11
CA ASN A 331 -14.42 -7.95 -18.83
C ASN A 331 -14.55 -6.57 -18.15
N ILE A 332 -14.81 -6.53 -16.83
CA ILE A 332 -14.87 -5.32 -16.02
C ILE A 332 -13.58 -5.21 -15.20
N ASN A 333 -12.78 -4.18 -15.44
CA ASN A 333 -11.38 -4.16 -14.99
C ASN A 333 -10.93 -2.90 -14.27
N GLU A 334 -11.85 -1.98 -14.03
CA GLU A 334 -11.61 -0.71 -13.34
C GLU A 334 -10.97 -0.93 -11.97
N LEU A 335 -11.42 -1.93 -11.20
CA LEU A 335 -10.85 -2.25 -9.89
C LEU A 335 -9.37 -2.61 -9.98
N MET A 336 -8.94 -3.28 -11.05
CA MET A 336 -7.53 -3.62 -11.26
C MET A 336 -6.75 -2.43 -11.84
N ILE A 337 -7.28 -1.74 -12.85
CA ILE A 337 -6.63 -0.60 -13.50
C ILE A 337 -6.37 0.56 -12.53
N PHE A 338 -7.30 0.81 -11.61
CA PHE A 338 -7.19 1.91 -10.64
C PHE A 338 -6.67 1.44 -9.28
N GLY A 339 -7.01 0.21 -8.85
CA GLY A 339 -6.53 -0.32 -7.57
C GLY A 339 -5.04 -0.68 -7.59
N MET A 340 -4.51 -1.11 -8.74
CA MET A 340 -3.09 -1.13 -9.01
C MET A 340 -2.76 0.15 -9.78
N PRO A 341 -1.65 0.85 -9.50
CA PRO A 341 -1.28 2.02 -10.28
C PRO A 341 -0.79 1.56 -11.67
N ILE A 342 -1.70 1.17 -12.55
CA ILE A 342 -1.42 0.85 -13.96
C ILE A 342 -1.51 2.14 -14.76
N VAL A 343 -2.53 2.96 -14.46
CA VAL A 343 -2.71 4.30 -15.01
C VAL A 343 -1.50 5.17 -14.68
N LEU A 344 -0.93 5.79 -15.71
CA LEU A 344 0.24 6.64 -15.62
C LEU A 344 1.48 5.94 -15.04
N ASN A 345 1.55 4.60 -15.08
CA ASN A 345 2.72 3.87 -14.63
C ASN A 345 3.68 3.54 -15.78
N PRO A 346 4.92 4.08 -15.75
CA PRO A 346 5.88 3.92 -16.84
C PRO A 346 6.33 2.47 -17.05
N ILE A 347 6.16 1.59 -16.06
CA ILE A 347 6.49 0.17 -16.17
C ILE A 347 5.37 -0.56 -16.92
N PHE A 348 4.12 -0.34 -16.50
CA PHE A 348 2.98 -1.07 -17.05
C PHE A 348 2.50 -0.51 -18.39
N ILE A 349 2.86 0.70 -18.80
CA ILE A 349 2.52 1.23 -20.14
C ILE A 349 2.96 0.27 -21.26
N ILE A 350 4.14 -0.34 -21.11
CA ILE A 350 4.72 -1.21 -22.13
C ILE A 350 3.84 -2.46 -22.33
N PRO A 351 3.62 -3.33 -21.34
CA PRO A 351 2.76 -4.50 -21.54
C PRO A 351 1.30 -4.11 -21.79
N PHE A 352 0.81 -3.00 -21.21
CA PHE A 352 -0.57 -2.54 -21.40
C PHE A 352 -0.88 -2.11 -22.84
N LEU A 353 0.09 -1.58 -23.58
CA LEU A 353 -0.05 -1.29 -25.01
C LEU A 353 0.36 -2.48 -25.89
N MET A 354 1.40 -3.21 -25.50
CA MET A 354 1.99 -4.27 -26.32
C MET A 354 1.13 -5.54 -26.35
N VAL A 355 0.62 -6.01 -25.20
CA VAL A 355 -0.13 -7.27 -25.11
C VAL A 355 -1.39 -7.25 -26.01
N PRO A 356 -2.25 -6.22 -25.98
CA PRO A 356 -3.40 -6.15 -26.87
C PRO A 356 -3.03 -6.24 -28.36
N VAL A 357 -1.92 -5.61 -28.76
CA VAL A 357 -1.44 -5.67 -30.15
C VAL A 357 -0.96 -7.08 -30.50
N ILE A 358 -0.18 -7.72 -29.63
CA ILE A 358 0.27 -9.12 -29.82
C ILE A 358 -0.95 -10.04 -29.98
N VAL A 359 -1.91 -9.93 -29.08
CA VAL A 359 -3.12 -10.76 -29.06
C VAL A 359 -3.99 -10.50 -30.29
N THR A 360 -4.08 -9.24 -30.74
CA THR A 360 -4.74 -8.86 -32.00
C THR A 360 -4.10 -9.55 -33.20
N ILE A 361 -2.77 -9.52 -33.30
CA ILE A 361 -2.02 -10.16 -34.40
C ILE A 361 -2.19 -11.68 -34.36
N VAL A 362 -2.05 -12.31 -33.19
CA VAL A 362 -2.23 -13.76 -33.03
C VAL A 362 -3.64 -14.18 -33.45
N SER A 363 -4.66 -13.46 -32.99
CA SER A 363 -6.06 -13.75 -33.32
C SER A 363 -6.36 -13.56 -34.81
N TYR A 364 -5.81 -12.50 -35.41
CA TYR A 364 -5.93 -12.24 -36.84
C TYR A 364 -5.30 -13.36 -37.68
N LEU A 365 -4.07 -13.77 -37.36
CA LEU A 365 -3.40 -14.85 -38.07
C LEU A 365 -4.15 -16.17 -37.93
N ALA A 366 -4.66 -16.46 -36.73
CA ALA A 366 -5.42 -17.68 -36.47
C ALA A 366 -6.72 -17.75 -37.29
N MET A 367 -7.42 -16.63 -37.48
CA MET A 367 -8.60 -16.58 -38.37
C MET A 367 -8.21 -16.59 -39.85
N ARG A 368 -7.17 -15.86 -40.24
CA ARG A 368 -6.71 -15.78 -41.63
C ARG A 368 -6.21 -17.12 -42.18
N PHE A 369 -5.54 -17.93 -41.36
CA PHE A 369 -5.12 -19.28 -41.74
C PHE A 369 -6.23 -20.34 -41.61
N GLY A 370 -7.46 -19.94 -41.25
CA GLY A 370 -8.58 -20.86 -41.12
C GLY A 370 -8.52 -21.80 -39.92
N LEU A 371 -7.63 -21.55 -38.95
CA LEU A 371 -7.57 -22.31 -37.70
C LEU A 371 -8.84 -22.05 -36.88
N ILE A 372 -9.27 -20.78 -36.84
CA ILE A 372 -10.41 -20.29 -36.08
C ILE A 372 -11.47 -19.74 -37.04
N PRO A 373 -12.76 -20.09 -36.89
CA PRO A 373 -13.83 -19.49 -37.68
C PRO A 373 -13.95 -17.98 -37.44
N TYR A 374 -14.45 -17.29 -38.46
CA TYR A 374 -14.76 -15.86 -38.38
C TYR A 374 -15.90 -15.60 -37.40
N THR A 375 -15.99 -14.36 -36.93
CA THR A 375 -17.08 -13.92 -36.03
C THR A 375 -18.40 -13.86 -36.79
N LYS A 376 -19.45 -14.43 -36.19
CA LYS A 376 -20.80 -14.57 -36.78
C LYS A 376 -21.88 -13.88 -35.94
N ASN A 377 -21.81 -14.05 -34.63
CA ASN A 377 -22.82 -13.56 -33.71
C ASN A 377 -22.32 -12.32 -33.00
N LEU A 378 -23.23 -11.39 -32.72
CA LEU A 378 -22.96 -10.30 -31.79
C LEU A 378 -22.79 -10.89 -30.39
N VAL A 379 -21.74 -10.46 -29.69
CA VAL A 379 -21.48 -10.84 -28.31
C VAL A 379 -21.43 -9.58 -27.48
N GLU A 380 -22.21 -9.57 -26.40
CA GLU A 380 -22.14 -8.50 -25.41
C GLU A 380 -20.76 -8.53 -24.74
N TRP A 381 -20.15 -7.35 -24.57
CA TRP A 381 -18.80 -7.23 -24.01
C TRP A 381 -18.70 -7.73 -22.56
N THR A 382 -19.83 -7.86 -21.84
CA THR A 382 -19.88 -8.46 -20.48
C THR A 382 -19.95 -9.99 -20.48
N THR A 383 -19.97 -10.63 -21.66
CA THR A 383 -20.04 -12.09 -21.74
C THR A 383 -18.76 -12.72 -21.15
N PRO A 384 -18.88 -13.69 -20.22
CA PRO A 384 -17.74 -14.39 -19.63
C PRO A 384 -16.72 -14.88 -20.66
N ILE A 385 -15.44 -14.76 -20.30
CA ILE A 385 -14.33 -15.26 -21.11
C ILE A 385 -14.48 -16.78 -21.30
N PHE A 386 -14.04 -17.30 -22.44
CA PHE A 386 -14.29 -18.66 -22.97
C PHE A 386 -15.70 -18.87 -23.51
N LEU A 387 -16.74 -18.39 -22.83
CA LEU A 387 -18.10 -18.44 -23.38
C LEU A 387 -18.25 -17.49 -24.56
N SER A 388 -17.70 -16.28 -24.44
CA SER A 388 -17.70 -15.28 -25.52
C SER A 388 -17.03 -15.80 -26.80
N GLY A 389 -15.91 -16.51 -26.70
CA GLY A 389 -15.23 -17.11 -27.86
C GLY A 389 -16.08 -18.15 -28.60
N TYR A 390 -16.83 -18.96 -27.85
CA TYR A 390 -17.76 -19.94 -28.43
C TYR A 390 -18.94 -19.23 -29.10
N VAL A 391 -19.58 -18.28 -28.41
CA VAL A 391 -20.76 -17.57 -28.94
C VAL A 391 -20.39 -16.75 -30.18
N ALA A 392 -19.25 -16.05 -30.17
CA ALA A 392 -18.79 -15.23 -31.28
C ALA A 392 -18.58 -16.02 -32.58
N THR A 393 -18.00 -17.23 -32.48
CA THR A 393 -17.58 -18.03 -33.65
C THR A 393 -18.52 -19.19 -33.97
N GLY A 394 -19.37 -19.59 -33.01
CA GLY A 394 -20.14 -20.84 -33.03
C GLY A 394 -19.27 -22.10 -32.89
N SER A 395 -18.04 -21.97 -32.38
CA SER A 395 -17.09 -23.09 -32.28
C SER A 395 -16.24 -23.02 -31.02
N ILE A 396 -15.95 -24.18 -30.42
CA ILE A 396 -15.04 -24.27 -29.28
C ILE A 396 -13.61 -23.80 -29.61
N ARG A 397 -13.25 -23.78 -30.90
CA ARG A 397 -11.97 -23.24 -31.36
C ARG A 397 -11.81 -21.77 -30.95
N GLY A 398 -12.90 -20.99 -30.92
CA GLY A 398 -12.87 -19.61 -30.41
C GLY A 398 -12.47 -19.55 -28.93
N SER A 399 -13.04 -20.41 -28.08
CA SER A 399 -12.65 -20.51 -26.66
C SER A 399 -11.19 -20.95 -26.48
N ILE A 400 -10.71 -21.86 -27.34
CA ILE A 400 -9.30 -22.30 -27.33
C ILE A 400 -8.37 -21.15 -27.73
N LEU A 401 -8.73 -20.32 -28.72
CA LEU A 401 -7.96 -19.13 -29.08
C LEU A 401 -7.87 -18.16 -27.89
N GLN A 402 -8.96 -17.95 -27.14
CA GLN A 402 -8.91 -17.13 -25.93
C GLN A 402 -7.95 -17.69 -24.88
N LEU A 403 -7.88 -19.03 -24.71
CA LEU A 403 -6.91 -19.65 -23.81
C LEU A 403 -5.47 -19.44 -24.28
N VAL A 404 -5.21 -19.60 -25.58
CA VAL A 404 -3.88 -19.33 -26.17
C VAL A 404 -3.48 -17.87 -25.95
N ASN A 405 -4.39 -16.95 -26.22
CA ASN A 405 -4.18 -15.52 -26.01
C ASN A 405 -3.92 -15.19 -24.54
N LEU A 406 -4.63 -15.84 -23.61
CA LEU A 406 -4.42 -15.68 -22.17
C LEU A 406 -3.01 -16.11 -21.77
N VAL A 407 -2.55 -17.28 -22.23
CA VAL A 407 -1.19 -17.77 -21.94
C VAL A 407 -0.12 -16.82 -22.49
N ILE A 408 -0.25 -16.41 -23.77
CA ILE A 408 0.71 -15.50 -24.40
C ILE A 408 0.75 -14.16 -23.65
N GLY A 409 -0.41 -13.56 -23.41
CA GLY A 409 -0.49 -12.28 -22.70
C GLY A 409 0.05 -12.37 -21.27
N THR A 410 -0.23 -13.46 -20.55
CA THR A 410 0.29 -13.69 -19.20
C THR A 410 1.82 -13.74 -19.21
N LEU A 411 2.43 -14.50 -20.13
CA LEU A 411 3.89 -14.58 -20.25
C LEU A 411 4.52 -13.21 -20.55
N CYS A 412 3.86 -12.37 -21.34
CA CYS A 412 4.30 -11.00 -21.61
C CYS A 412 4.23 -10.09 -20.36
N TYR A 413 3.27 -10.29 -19.46
CA TYR A 413 3.12 -9.47 -18.24
C TYR A 413 4.11 -9.83 -17.13
N VAL A 414 4.51 -11.10 -17.02
CA VAL A 414 5.43 -11.61 -15.97
C VAL A 414 6.70 -10.78 -15.76
N PRO A 415 7.49 -10.40 -16.78
CA PRO A 415 8.71 -9.62 -16.55
C PRO A 415 8.43 -8.25 -15.92
N PHE A 416 7.31 -7.60 -16.26
CA PHE A 416 6.96 -6.29 -15.74
C PHE A 416 6.43 -6.35 -14.30
N ILE A 417 5.75 -7.43 -13.91
CA ILE A 417 5.40 -7.66 -12.51
C ILE A 417 6.66 -7.80 -11.67
N LYS A 418 7.63 -8.63 -12.11
CA LYS A 418 8.91 -8.79 -11.40
C LYS A 418 9.67 -7.47 -11.28
N LEU A 419 9.68 -6.67 -12.34
CA LEU A 419 10.29 -5.35 -12.34
C LEU A 419 9.59 -4.39 -11.35
N SER A 420 8.26 -4.35 -11.37
CA SER A 420 7.45 -3.52 -10.46
C SER A 420 7.66 -3.91 -8.99
N GLU A 421 7.67 -5.20 -8.67
CA GLU A 421 7.93 -5.69 -7.30
C GLU A 421 9.36 -5.35 -6.84
N GLY A 422 10.36 -5.46 -7.73
CA GLY A 422 11.74 -5.08 -7.43
C GLY A 422 11.87 -3.58 -7.10
N ILE A 423 11.17 -2.72 -7.84
CA ILE A 423 11.16 -1.27 -7.59
C ILE A 423 10.45 -0.94 -6.28
N ALA A 424 9.29 -1.57 -6.03
CA ALA A 424 8.56 -1.41 -4.78
C ALA A 424 9.42 -1.81 -3.57
N ALA A 425 10.18 -2.90 -3.66
CA ALA A 425 11.09 -3.34 -2.61
C ALA A 425 12.22 -2.33 -2.34
N ILE A 426 12.81 -1.75 -3.38
CA ILE A 426 13.85 -0.71 -3.26
C ILE A 426 13.27 0.57 -2.65
N ASN A 427 12.11 1.02 -3.13
CA ASN A 427 11.44 2.21 -2.60
C ASN A 427 11.07 2.03 -1.13
N MET A 428 10.56 0.84 -0.76
CA MET A 428 10.24 0.52 0.63
C MET A 428 11.49 0.57 1.51
N LYS A 429 12.59 -0.08 1.10
CA LYS A 429 13.86 -0.02 1.83
C LYS A 429 14.33 1.43 2.01
N ASN A 430 14.36 2.23 0.94
CA ASN A 430 14.77 3.63 1.02
C ASN A 430 13.87 4.46 1.96
N ASN A 431 12.57 4.15 2.01
CA ASN A 431 11.64 4.81 2.91
C ASN A 431 11.88 4.40 4.37
N LEU A 432 12.10 3.11 4.64
CA LEU A 432 12.48 2.61 5.96
C LEU A 432 13.80 3.20 6.45
N ASP A 433 14.82 3.23 5.59
CA ASP A 433 16.13 3.80 5.89
C ASP A 433 16.01 5.29 6.25
N LYS A 434 15.16 6.05 5.55
CA LYS A 434 14.88 7.46 5.85
C LYS A 434 14.19 7.66 7.20
N VAL A 435 13.16 6.85 7.50
CA VAL A 435 12.45 6.92 8.79
C VAL A 435 13.42 6.58 9.93
N CYS A 436 14.20 5.51 9.78
CA CYS A 436 15.19 5.09 10.76
C CYS A 436 16.29 6.15 10.95
N ALA A 437 16.83 6.73 9.87
CA ALA A 437 17.85 7.79 9.97
C ALA A 437 17.29 9.05 10.65
N THR A 438 16.04 9.41 10.36
CA THR A 438 15.37 10.55 11.01
C THR A 438 15.11 10.29 12.49
N PHE A 439 14.76 9.06 12.85
CA PHE A 439 14.60 8.66 14.25
C PHE A 439 15.94 8.72 15.00
N LYS A 440 16.98 8.07 14.49
CA LYS A 440 18.32 8.05 15.10
C LYS A 440 18.89 9.45 15.32
N GLY A 441 18.79 10.33 14.30
CA GLY A 441 19.24 11.71 14.44
C GLY A 441 18.48 12.52 15.49
N ARG A 442 17.24 12.15 15.83
CA ARG A 442 16.46 12.80 16.91
C ARG A 442 16.79 12.25 18.29
N GLU A 443 17.01 10.94 18.37
CA GLU A 443 17.45 10.22 19.57
C GLU A 443 18.80 10.80 20.07
N GLU A 444 19.77 10.98 19.16
CA GLU A 444 21.07 11.60 19.45
C GLU A 444 20.95 13.03 20.03
N HIS A 445 19.90 13.77 19.69
CA HIS A 445 19.66 15.13 20.17
C HIS A 445 18.70 15.19 21.37
N SER A 446 18.30 14.03 21.93
CA SER A 446 17.29 13.93 23.01
C SER A 446 15.94 14.61 22.69
N ILE A 447 15.60 14.74 21.40
CA ILE A 447 14.34 15.35 20.96
C ILE A 447 13.30 14.24 20.77
N MET A 448 12.63 13.84 21.85
CA MET A 448 11.42 12.99 21.78
C MET A 448 10.26 13.81 21.21
N SER A 449 10.18 13.91 19.88
CA SER A 449 9.01 14.48 19.19
C SER A 449 8.33 13.42 18.36
N SER A 450 7.02 13.27 18.57
CA SER A 450 6.19 12.24 17.95
C SER A 450 6.41 12.14 16.44
N LEU A 451 6.82 10.96 15.97
CA LEU A 451 6.95 10.72 14.53
C LEU A 451 5.57 10.55 13.86
N LEU A 452 4.57 10.02 14.57
CA LEU A 452 3.23 9.81 14.03
C LEU A 452 2.48 11.11 13.77
N SER A 453 2.75 12.16 14.55
CA SER A 453 2.14 13.49 14.41
C SER A 453 2.64 14.30 13.21
N ARG A 454 3.66 13.83 12.50
CA ARG A 454 4.23 14.55 11.36
C ARG A 454 3.28 14.55 10.15
N HIS A 455 3.15 15.69 9.48
CA HIS A 455 2.31 15.83 8.29
C HIS A 455 3.07 15.65 6.96
N ASP A 456 4.34 15.25 7.01
CA ASP A 456 5.15 15.00 5.82
C ASP A 456 5.18 13.51 5.42
N ASP A 457 5.87 13.19 4.32
CA ASP A 457 5.99 11.82 3.80
C ASP A 457 6.50 10.83 4.86
N ILE A 458 7.43 11.27 5.72
CA ILE A 458 7.99 10.46 6.80
C ILE A 458 6.87 10.11 7.80
N GLY A 459 6.08 11.09 8.24
CA GLY A 459 4.93 10.82 9.10
C GLY A 459 3.89 9.89 8.46
N GLY A 460 3.67 10.03 7.14
CA GLY A 460 2.82 9.12 6.38
C GLY A 460 3.32 7.67 6.42
N ILE A 461 4.62 7.46 6.19
CA ILE A 461 5.24 6.13 6.24
C ILE A 461 5.21 5.57 7.67
N THR A 462 5.52 6.37 8.69
CA THR A 462 5.50 5.92 10.09
C THR A 462 4.10 5.48 10.52
N ARG A 463 3.04 6.21 10.14
CA ARG A 463 1.65 5.79 10.43
C ARG A 463 1.28 4.47 9.76
N LEU A 464 1.74 4.24 8.52
CA LEU A 464 1.55 2.95 7.86
C LEU A 464 2.27 1.82 8.61
N LEU A 465 3.51 2.05 9.06
CA LEU A 465 4.24 1.08 9.86
C LEU A 465 3.57 0.80 11.20
N ALA A 466 3.05 1.81 11.89
CA ALA A 466 2.33 1.60 13.16
C ALA A 466 1.07 0.75 12.96
N ALA A 467 0.32 0.99 11.87
CA ALA A 467 -0.83 0.15 11.51
C ALA A 467 -0.41 -1.28 11.12
N ASP A 468 0.72 -1.44 10.42
CA ASP A 468 1.27 -2.76 10.10
C ASP A 468 1.70 -3.51 11.36
N LEU A 469 2.33 -2.83 12.33
CA LEU A 469 2.77 -3.43 13.60
C LEU A 469 1.60 -4.06 14.35
N GLU A 470 0.48 -3.33 14.49
CA GLU A 470 -0.72 -3.83 15.16
C GLU A 470 -1.26 -5.11 14.51
N ASN A 471 -1.34 -5.12 13.18
CA ASN A 471 -1.77 -6.28 12.41
C ASN A 471 -0.77 -7.44 12.53
N ASP A 472 0.52 -7.15 12.37
CA ASP A 472 1.60 -8.15 12.31
C ASP A 472 1.84 -8.86 13.65
N MET A 473 1.47 -8.22 14.77
CA MET A 473 1.41 -8.87 16.10
C MET A 473 0.47 -10.07 16.13
N ASP A 474 -0.61 -10.05 15.34
CA ASP A 474 -1.59 -11.14 15.27
C ASP A 474 -1.19 -12.24 14.25
N TYR A 475 -0.18 -12.01 13.40
CA TYR A 475 0.22 -12.90 12.29
C TYR A 475 1.66 -13.48 12.38
N GLU A 476 2.22 -13.61 13.59
CA GLU A 476 3.53 -14.25 13.85
C GLU A 476 4.73 -13.64 13.09
N LYS A 477 4.71 -12.34 12.78
CA LYS A 477 5.85 -11.67 12.12
C LYS A 477 6.87 -11.05 13.07
N LEU A 478 6.52 -10.95 14.35
CA LEU A 478 7.46 -10.52 15.39
C LEU A 478 8.13 -11.77 15.96
N GLU A 479 9.43 -11.64 16.24
CA GLU A 479 10.23 -12.70 16.83
C GLU A 479 11.17 -12.13 17.89
N LEU A 480 11.58 -12.98 18.84
CA LEU A 480 12.60 -12.63 19.82
C LEU A 480 13.92 -13.27 19.42
N PHE A 481 14.96 -12.45 19.37
CA PHE A 481 16.34 -12.91 19.30
C PHE A 481 16.92 -12.85 20.71
N TYR A 482 17.82 -13.77 21.03
CA TYR A 482 18.40 -13.89 22.35
C TYR A 482 19.88 -13.59 22.29
N GLN A 483 20.35 -12.67 23.14
CA GLN A 483 21.76 -12.38 23.30
C GLN A 483 22.32 -13.06 24.56
N PRO A 484 23.33 -13.93 24.44
CA PRO A 484 23.96 -14.57 25.59
C PRO A 484 24.66 -13.62 26.56
N GLN A 485 24.46 -13.86 27.85
CA GLN A 485 25.19 -13.28 28.97
C GLN A 485 26.11 -14.34 29.58
N VAL A 486 27.40 -14.03 29.68
CA VAL A 486 28.45 -15.01 30.02
C VAL A 486 29.27 -14.61 31.24
N ASP A 487 29.76 -15.60 31.97
CA ASP A 487 30.78 -15.39 33.00
C ASP A 487 32.20 -15.32 32.41
N PHE A 488 33.21 -15.15 33.27
CA PHE A 488 34.62 -15.15 32.87
C PHE A 488 35.10 -16.45 32.18
N ASN A 489 34.47 -17.59 32.49
CA ASN A 489 34.77 -18.87 31.86
C ASN A 489 33.94 -19.11 30.58
N GLU A 490 33.29 -18.07 30.06
CA GLU A 490 32.37 -18.13 28.92
C GLU A 490 31.18 -19.09 29.14
N SER A 491 30.82 -19.32 30.41
CA SER A 491 29.61 -20.04 30.79
C SER A 491 28.41 -19.13 30.62
N ILE A 492 27.46 -19.53 29.78
CA ILE A 492 26.22 -18.78 29.60
C ILE A 492 25.35 -18.99 30.84
N PHE A 493 25.02 -17.90 31.53
CA PHE A 493 24.13 -17.92 32.70
C PHE A 493 22.77 -17.26 32.42
N GLY A 494 22.70 -16.39 31.41
CA GLY A 494 21.50 -15.65 31.06
C GLY A 494 21.38 -15.37 29.56
N LEU A 495 20.19 -14.96 29.15
CA LEU A 495 19.89 -14.48 27.80
C LEU A 495 19.08 -13.19 27.90
N GLU A 496 19.44 -12.17 27.13
CA GLU A 496 18.57 -11.01 26.94
C GLU A 496 17.65 -11.21 25.74
N ALA A 497 16.34 -11.05 25.94
CA ALA A 497 15.34 -11.15 24.90
C ALA A 497 15.17 -9.82 24.16
N LEU A 498 15.53 -9.81 22.88
CA LEU A 498 15.56 -8.62 22.03
C LEU A 498 14.55 -8.73 20.89
N LEU A 499 13.64 -7.76 20.82
CA LEU A 499 12.61 -7.71 19.80
C LEU A 499 13.19 -7.58 18.40
N ARG A 500 12.69 -8.40 17.47
CA ARG A 500 12.94 -8.26 16.04
C ARG A 500 11.60 -8.30 15.31
N TRP A 501 11.32 -7.25 14.55
CA TRP A 501 10.15 -7.22 13.68
C TRP A 501 10.59 -7.27 12.23
N LYS A 502 10.17 -8.35 11.57
CA LYS A 502 10.48 -8.60 10.18
C LYS A 502 9.35 -8.08 9.31
N HIS A 503 9.58 -6.94 8.67
CA HIS A 503 8.65 -6.34 7.72
C HIS A 503 8.82 -6.96 6.32
N ASP A 504 7.97 -6.57 5.38
CA ASP A 504 7.92 -7.12 4.03
C ASP A 504 9.30 -7.12 3.34
N ASN A 505 9.55 -8.13 2.50
CA ASN A 505 10.84 -8.40 1.84
C ASN A 505 12.01 -8.77 2.78
N ASN A 506 11.74 -9.31 3.97
CA ASN A 506 12.74 -9.76 4.95
C ASN A 506 13.63 -8.64 5.51
N HIS A 507 13.11 -7.41 5.59
CA HIS A 507 13.83 -6.30 6.21
C HIS A 507 13.43 -6.17 7.68
N TYR A 508 14.42 -6.01 8.58
CA TYR A 508 14.14 -5.78 9.99
C TYR A 508 13.98 -4.29 10.27
N ILE A 509 12.96 -3.95 11.03
CA ILE A 509 12.76 -2.59 11.52
C ILE A 509 13.68 -2.34 12.72
N PHE A 510 14.23 -1.13 12.81
CA PHE A 510 15.09 -0.73 13.92
C PHE A 510 14.32 -0.82 15.25
N PRO A 511 14.75 -1.63 16.24
CA PRO A 511 13.93 -1.92 17.42
C PRO A 511 13.47 -0.69 18.24
N PRO A 512 14.33 0.32 18.50
CA PRO A 512 13.89 1.53 19.19
C PRO A 512 12.74 2.27 18.49
N LEU A 513 12.72 2.27 17.15
CA LEU A 513 11.61 2.82 16.38
C LEU A 513 10.31 2.03 16.60
N ILE A 514 10.39 0.71 16.80
CA ILE A 514 9.21 -0.14 17.08
C ILE A 514 8.60 0.26 18.43
N ILE A 515 9.44 0.39 19.45
CA ILE A 515 9.01 0.78 20.80
C ILE A 515 8.38 2.18 20.76
N ALA A 516 9.04 3.16 20.15
CA ALA A 516 8.51 4.51 20.01
C ALA A 516 7.15 4.55 19.28
N MET A 517 7.00 3.79 18.19
CA MET A 517 5.71 3.70 17.48
C MET A 517 4.63 3.02 18.33
N ALA A 518 4.99 1.99 19.11
CA ALA A 518 4.05 1.30 19.99
C ALA A 518 3.59 2.20 21.14
N GLU A 519 4.48 3.04 21.70
CA GLU A 519 4.13 4.00 22.74
C GLU A 519 3.21 5.10 22.21
N GLU A 520 3.57 5.75 21.09
CA GLU A 520 2.76 6.80 20.49
C GLU A 520 1.37 6.30 20.04
N ASN A 521 1.25 5.02 19.66
CA ASN A 521 0.00 4.41 19.22
C ASN A 521 -0.73 3.60 20.32
N GLN A 522 -0.31 3.71 21.59
CA GLN A 522 -0.92 3.01 22.74
C GLN A 522 -0.93 1.47 22.62
N LEU A 523 0.02 0.90 21.87
CA LEU A 523 0.21 -0.54 21.68
C LEU A 523 1.28 -1.14 22.59
N ILE A 524 2.00 -0.31 23.36
CA ILE A 524 3.15 -0.74 24.16
C ILE A 524 2.81 -1.82 25.19
N GLU A 525 1.64 -1.75 25.82
CA GLU A 525 1.16 -2.79 26.74
C GLU A 525 0.95 -4.13 26.03
N LYS A 526 0.22 -4.12 24.90
CA LYS A 526 -0.03 -5.32 24.08
C LYS A 526 1.30 -5.94 23.62
N LEU A 527 2.24 -5.11 23.17
CA LEU A 527 3.56 -5.55 22.71
C LEU A 527 4.39 -6.11 23.85
N GLY A 528 4.43 -5.42 24.99
CA GLY A 528 5.17 -5.84 26.16
C GLY A 528 4.71 -7.17 26.74
N TYR A 529 3.40 -7.38 26.85
CA TYR A 529 2.85 -8.68 27.28
C TYR A 529 3.14 -9.80 26.29
N TRP A 530 3.11 -9.50 24.98
CA TRP A 530 3.52 -10.45 23.96
C TRP A 530 5.01 -10.84 24.12
N ILE A 531 5.90 -9.86 24.33
CA ILE A 531 7.34 -10.12 24.56
C ILE A 531 7.54 -11.02 25.79
N LEU A 532 6.90 -10.69 26.91
CA LEU A 532 6.99 -11.47 28.15
C LEU A 532 6.47 -12.90 27.97
N ASP A 533 5.34 -13.08 27.27
CA ASP A 533 4.76 -14.40 27.02
C ASP A 533 5.70 -15.28 26.17
N ILE A 534 6.26 -14.73 25.10
CA ILE A 534 7.19 -15.43 24.21
C ILE A 534 8.51 -15.75 24.94
N ALA A 535 9.06 -14.79 25.69
CA ALA A 535 10.29 -14.99 26.46
C ALA A 535 10.12 -16.09 27.53
N CYS A 536 9.01 -16.10 28.27
CA CYS A 536 8.73 -17.12 29.27
C CYS A 536 8.51 -18.50 28.64
N ARG A 537 7.80 -18.57 27.51
CA ARG A 537 7.61 -19.80 26.72
C ARG A 537 8.96 -20.38 26.27
N ASP A 538 9.80 -19.52 25.70
CA ASP A 538 11.10 -19.92 25.15
C ASP A 538 12.07 -20.32 26.27
N LEU A 539 12.04 -19.62 27.42
CA LEU A 539 12.80 -20.02 28.61
C LEU A 539 12.38 -21.38 29.16
N LYS A 540 11.08 -21.65 29.26
CA LYS A 540 10.58 -22.97 29.70
C LYS A 540 11.05 -24.08 28.77
N ARG A 541 11.14 -23.81 27.46
CA ARG A 541 11.70 -24.74 26.49
C ARG A 541 13.19 -24.98 26.72
N ILE A 542 13.98 -23.93 26.95
CA ILE A 542 15.40 -24.04 27.29
C ILE A 542 15.62 -24.87 28.56
N HIS A 543 14.82 -24.65 29.61
CA HIS A 543 14.90 -25.42 30.85
C HIS A 543 14.62 -26.90 30.64
N ARG A 544 13.60 -27.24 29.84
CA ARG A 544 13.23 -28.63 29.54
C ARG A 544 14.27 -29.36 28.68
N GLU A 545 14.90 -28.67 27.74
CA GLU A 545 15.76 -29.30 26.73
C GLU A 545 17.26 -29.22 27.06
N ILE A 546 17.71 -28.23 27.84
CA ILE A 546 19.13 -27.87 27.95
C ILE A 546 19.61 -27.65 29.38
N ASP A 547 19.14 -26.59 30.05
CA ASP A 547 19.69 -26.18 31.35
C ASP A 547 18.69 -25.33 32.14
N GLU A 548 18.22 -25.86 33.27
CA GLU A 548 17.26 -25.19 34.18
C GLU A 548 17.86 -23.99 34.92
N ARG A 549 19.19 -23.77 34.83
CA ARG A 549 19.85 -22.67 35.53
C ARG A 549 19.71 -21.33 34.81
N ILE A 550 19.50 -21.35 33.49
CA ILE A 550 19.47 -20.17 32.63
C ILE A 550 18.38 -19.20 33.06
N GLU A 551 18.71 -17.91 33.05
CA GLU A 551 17.79 -16.79 33.26
C GLU A 551 17.49 -16.10 31.93
N VAL A 552 16.32 -15.44 31.83
CA VAL A 552 16.01 -14.55 30.70
C VAL A 552 15.70 -13.16 31.21
N SER A 553 16.37 -12.18 30.61
CA SER A 553 16.14 -10.75 30.79
C SER A 553 15.14 -10.21 29.77
N VAL A 554 14.21 -9.37 30.24
CA VAL A 554 13.24 -8.66 29.38
C VAL A 554 13.20 -7.19 29.79
N ASN A 555 13.40 -6.31 28.81
CA ASN A 555 13.28 -4.86 28.96
C ASN A 555 11.83 -4.40 29.06
N VAL A 556 11.54 -3.49 30.00
CA VAL A 556 10.18 -2.98 30.27
C VAL A 556 10.19 -1.45 30.25
N SER A 557 9.22 -0.84 29.56
CA SER A 557 9.10 0.61 29.47
C SER A 557 8.30 1.24 30.63
N ALA A 558 8.39 2.56 30.78
CA ALA A 558 7.73 3.31 31.85
C ALA A 558 6.20 3.19 31.76
N LEU A 559 5.67 3.31 30.55
CA LEU A 559 4.24 3.21 30.29
C LEU A 559 3.66 1.85 30.68
N GLN A 560 4.44 0.76 30.53
CA GLN A 560 3.99 -0.57 30.99
C GLN A 560 3.92 -0.65 32.52
N LEU A 561 4.86 -0.05 33.24
CA LEU A 561 4.87 -0.04 34.71
C LEU A 561 3.85 0.93 35.30
N GLU A 562 3.29 1.85 34.50
CA GLU A 562 2.16 2.68 34.91
C GLU A 562 0.82 1.91 34.91
N ASP A 563 0.72 0.80 34.16
CA ASP A 563 -0.43 -0.10 34.21
C ASP A 563 -0.52 -0.75 35.59
N SER A 564 -1.66 -0.53 36.25
CA SER A 564 -1.91 -1.04 37.60
C SER A 564 -2.03 -2.57 37.64
N ASN A 565 -2.23 -3.22 36.49
CA ASN A 565 -2.35 -4.68 36.38
C ASN A 565 -1.05 -5.36 35.91
N PHE A 566 0.04 -4.62 35.71
CA PHE A 566 1.26 -5.17 35.11
C PHE A 566 1.82 -6.35 35.91
N ALA A 567 1.97 -6.21 37.23
CA ALA A 567 2.45 -7.29 38.10
C ALA A 567 1.53 -8.53 38.08
N ASP A 568 0.21 -8.33 38.04
CA ASP A 568 -0.75 -9.43 37.96
C ASP A 568 -0.66 -10.16 36.62
N LYS A 569 -0.47 -9.42 35.52
CA LYS A 569 -0.24 -10.01 34.19
C LYS A 569 1.06 -10.81 34.11
N VAL A 570 2.14 -10.29 34.69
CA VAL A 570 3.41 -11.05 34.81
C VAL A 570 3.19 -12.35 35.58
N ARG A 571 2.42 -12.31 36.68
CA ARG A 571 2.06 -13.51 37.45
C ARG A 571 1.30 -14.53 36.61
N GLU A 572 0.29 -14.08 35.86
CA GLU A 572 -0.49 -14.94 34.97
C GLU A 572 0.39 -15.61 33.91
N ILE A 573 1.31 -14.87 33.29
CA ILE A 573 2.25 -15.39 32.27
C ILE A 573 3.19 -16.44 32.88
N LEU A 574 3.79 -16.14 34.05
CA LEU A 574 4.66 -17.09 34.75
C LEU A 574 3.93 -18.39 35.12
N GLN A 575 2.68 -18.28 35.59
CA GLN A 575 1.83 -19.43 35.90
C GLN A 575 1.47 -20.23 34.66
N LYS A 576 1.10 -19.55 33.56
CA LYS A 576 0.77 -20.17 32.26
C LYS A 576 1.90 -21.05 31.73
N HIS A 577 3.16 -20.64 31.90
CA HIS A 577 4.33 -21.40 31.44
C HIS A 577 5.00 -22.25 32.53
N GLU A 578 4.43 -22.29 33.74
CA GLU A 578 4.96 -23.02 34.89
C GLU A 578 6.44 -22.67 35.17
N LEU A 579 6.77 -21.39 35.15
CA LEU A 579 8.14 -20.91 35.31
C LEU A 579 8.39 -20.44 36.76
N ASP A 580 9.54 -20.80 37.33
CA ASP A 580 10.00 -20.21 38.59
C ASP A 580 10.24 -18.69 38.38
N PRO A 581 9.53 -17.81 39.12
CA PRO A 581 9.71 -16.36 38.99
C PRO A 581 11.16 -15.89 39.08
N LYS A 582 12.02 -16.60 39.83
CA LYS A 582 13.45 -16.27 40.00
C LYS A 582 14.28 -16.39 38.73
N LYS A 583 13.72 -17.01 37.68
CA LYS A 583 14.37 -17.23 36.38
C LYS A 583 14.06 -16.14 35.37
N LEU A 584 13.06 -15.30 35.64
CA LEU A 584 12.79 -14.09 34.87
C LEU A 584 13.48 -12.90 35.54
N LYS A 585 14.13 -12.08 34.71
CA LYS A 585 14.74 -10.81 35.12
C LYS A 585 14.09 -9.69 34.31
N ILE A 586 13.61 -8.67 35.00
CA ILE A 586 13.05 -7.47 34.38
C ILE A 586 14.11 -6.37 34.40
N GLU A 587 14.36 -5.78 33.24
CA GLU A 587 15.32 -4.69 33.03
C GLU A 587 14.56 -3.36 32.93
N ILE A 588 15.06 -2.37 33.69
CA ILE A 588 14.50 -1.02 33.78
C ILE A 588 15.64 -0.03 33.60
N THR A 589 15.47 0.95 32.71
CA THR A 589 16.49 1.98 32.48
C THR A 589 16.67 2.91 33.68
N GLU A 590 17.88 3.45 33.83
CA GLU A 590 18.21 4.43 34.86
C GLU A 590 17.25 5.65 34.87
N GLN A 591 16.86 6.13 33.68
CA GLN A 591 15.95 7.27 33.53
C GLN A 591 14.54 6.98 34.09
N LEU A 592 14.04 5.76 33.90
CA LEU A 592 12.73 5.35 34.41
C LEU A 592 12.71 5.33 35.95
N ALA A 593 13.80 4.90 36.56
CA ALA A 593 13.94 4.88 38.02
C ALA A 593 13.88 6.30 38.62
N LEU A 594 14.25 7.34 37.87
CA LEU A 594 14.26 8.74 38.32
C LEU A 594 12.88 9.43 38.23
N ILE A 595 12.06 9.05 37.26
CA ILE A 595 10.73 9.65 36.98
C ILE A 595 9.61 8.81 37.64
N SER A 596 9.98 7.86 38.49
CA SER A 596 9.09 6.85 39.06
C SER A 596 7.91 7.48 39.83
N THR A 597 6.71 7.22 39.34
CA THR A 597 5.46 7.55 40.05
C THR A 597 5.19 6.52 41.14
N ARG A 598 4.33 6.85 42.12
CA ARG A 598 3.93 5.89 43.16
C ARG A 598 3.41 4.56 42.58
N ARG A 599 2.73 4.60 41.42
CA ARG A 599 2.24 3.40 40.72
C ARG A 599 3.38 2.52 40.23
N ILE A 600 4.39 3.10 39.57
CA ILE A 600 5.56 2.37 39.09
C ILE A 600 6.26 1.67 40.26
N VAL A 601 6.43 2.38 41.39
CA VAL A 601 7.01 1.81 42.61
C VAL A 601 6.18 0.64 43.13
N ASP A 602 4.86 0.80 43.24
CA ASP A 602 3.96 -0.26 43.71
C ASP A 602 4.05 -1.52 42.81
N GLN A 603 4.17 -1.35 41.48
CA GLN A 603 4.36 -2.47 40.54
C GLN A 603 5.73 -3.15 40.69
N ILE A 604 6.81 -2.38 40.82
CA ILE A 604 8.16 -2.93 41.03
C ILE A 604 8.21 -3.75 42.32
N VAL A 605 7.65 -3.22 43.42
CA VAL A 605 7.58 -3.93 44.70
C VAL A 605 6.74 -5.20 44.57
N ALA A 606 5.61 -5.16 43.89
CA ALA A 606 4.77 -6.34 43.66
C ALA A 606 5.50 -7.42 42.85
N ILE A 607 6.27 -7.03 41.83
CA ILE A 607 7.09 -7.93 41.01
C ILE A 607 8.18 -8.60 41.84
N LYS A 608 8.90 -7.82 42.65
CA LYS A 608 9.95 -8.34 43.54
C LYS A 608 9.36 -9.27 44.61
N ALA A 609 8.19 -8.96 45.15
CA ALA A 609 7.50 -9.81 46.12
C ALA A 609 7.12 -11.19 45.53
N MET A 610 6.95 -11.30 44.21
CA MET A 610 6.75 -12.59 43.52
C MET A 610 8.05 -13.40 43.36
N GLY A 611 9.21 -12.78 43.56
CA GLY A 611 10.53 -13.40 43.39
C GLY A 611 11.15 -13.19 42.01
N VAL A 612 10.55 -12.35 41.15
CA VAL A 612 11.16 -11.93 39.88
C VAL A 612 12.36 -11.05 40.16
N LYS A 613 13.47 -11.27 39.43
CA LYS A 613 14.68 -10.47 39.59
C LYS A 613 14.55 -9.13 38.88
N LEU A 614 15.20 -8.11 39.42
CA LEU A 614 15.21 -6.78 38.85
C LEU A 614 16.64 -6.34 38.51
N ALA A 615 16.81 -5.74 37.34
CA ALA A 615 18.07 -5.19 36.90
C ALA A 615 17.92 -3.74 36.45
N MET A 616 18.92 -2.93 36.80
CA MET A 616 19.01 -1.56 36.32
C MET A 616 19.87 -1.55 35.05
N ASP A 617 19.28 -1.09 33.95
CA ASP A 617 19.92 -0.98 32.64
C ASP A 617 20.48 0.43 32.40
N ASP A 618 21.46 0.52 31.48
CA ASP A 618 22.09 1.79 31.07
C ASP A 618 22.72 2.61 32.21
N PHE A 619 23.26 1.95 33.24
CA PHE A 619 23.78 2.65 34.41
C PHE A 619 25.06 3.41 34.11
N GLY A 620 25.02 4.74 34.30
CA GLY A 620 26.16 5.64 34.12
C GLY A 620 26.00 6.71 33.04
N MET A 621 24.82 6.84 32.41
CA MET A 621 24.54 7.81 31.34
C MET A 621 24.38 9.28 31.79
N GLY A 622 24.52 9.60 33.09
CA GLY A 622 24.63 10.99 33.56
C GLY A 622 23.58 11.45 34.58
N HIS A 623 22.89 10.54 35.25
CA HIS A 623 22.00 10.87 36.36
C HIS A 623 22.49 10.25 37.68
N SER A 624 22.26 10.92 38.82
CA SER A 624 22.82 10.49 40.11
C SER A 624 21.94 9.41 40.76
N SER A 625 22.09 8.15 40.36
CA SER A 625 21.16 7.04 40.64
C SER A 625 21.41 6.22 41.93
N LEU A 626 22.25 6.72 42.82
CA LEU A 626 22.62 6.01 44.06
C LEU A 626 21.46 5.86 45.06
N LEU A 627 20.52 6.81 45.07
CA LEU A 627 19.39 6.78 46.01
C LEU A 627 18.41 5.65 45.67
N TYR A 628 18.11 5.46 44.39
CA TYR A 628 17.12 4.50 43.88
C TYR A 628 17.63 3.06 43.91
N LEU A 629 18.94 2.87 43.74
CA LEU A 629 19.56 1.57 43.95
C LEU A 629 19.26 1.01 45.34
N LYS A 630 19.17 1.87 46.36
CA LYS A 630 18.82 1.44 47.72
C LYS A 630 17.31 1.19 47.90
N GLU A 631 16.46 1.90 47.17
CA GLU A 631 15.00 1.87 47.36
C GLU A 631 14.33 0.63 46.76
N TYR A 632 14.82 0.13 45.62
CA TYR A 632 14.13 -0.91 44.84
C TYR A 632 14.78 -2.31 44.91
N ASP A 633 15.80 -2.51 45.74
CA ASP A 633 16.46 -3.81 45.98
C ASP A 633 16.85 -4.55 44.67
N PHE A 634 17.58 -3.89 43.78
CA PHE A 634 18.00 -4.48 42.50
C PHE A 634 18.87 -5.74 42.71
N ASP A 635 18.82 -6.70 41.80
CA ASP A 635 19.67 -7.89 41.83
C ASP A 635 20.97 -7.67 41.02
N SER A 636 20.88 -6.87 39.95
CA SER A 636 22.02 -6.57 39.10
C SER A 636 21.97 -5.17 38.49
N ILE A 637 23.15 -4.68 38.12
CA ILE A 637 23.37 -3.41 37.42
C ILE A 637 24.09 -3.72 36.11
N LYS A 638 23.57 -3.23 35.00
CA LYS A 638 24.19 -3.32 33.67
C LYS A 638 24.88 -2.00 33.38
N LEU A 639 26.19 -2.07 33.10
CA LEU A 639 27.01 -0.90 32.77
C LEU A 639 26.76 -0.49 31.33
N ASP A 640 26.50 0.79 31.12
CA ASP A 640 26.32 1.36 29.78
C ASP A 640 27.55 1.13 28.89
N GLY A 641 27.28 0.87 27.60
CA GLY A 641 28.30 0.55 26.61
C GLY A 641 29.34 1.65 26.39
N SER A 642 28.96 2.93 26.51
CA SER A 642 29.88 4.05 26.29
C SER A 642 31.02 4.08 27.33
N LEU A 643 30.76 3.57 28.54
CA LEU A 643 31.79 3.42 29.58
C LEU A 643 32.76 2.27 29.26
N ILE A 644 32.27 1.23 28.58
CA ILE A 644 33.04 0.02 28.26
C ILE A 644 33.88 0.22 26.99
N GLU A 645 33.36 0.95 26.00
CA GLU A 645 34.02 1.21 24.72
C GLU A 645 35.43 1.77 24.91
N GLU A 646 35.58 2.78 25.79
CA GLU A 646 36.85 3.45 26.04
C GLU A 646 37.64 2.91 27.26
N ILE A 647 37.18 1.85 27.95
CA ILE A 647 37.72 1.46 29.27
C ILE A 647 39.23 1.12 29.27
N VAL A 648 39.77 0.69 28.13
CA VAL A 648 41.18 0.33 27.97
C VAL A 648 42.08 1.56 27.86
N ILE A 649 41.55 2.67 27.31
CA ILE A 649 42.33 3.85 26.92
C ILE A 649 42.06 5.03 27.87
N ASN A 650 40.84 5.11 28.41
CA ASN A 650 40.38 6.22 29.23
C ASN A 650 40.38 5.86 30.73
N ASN A 651 41.36 6.40 31.46
CA ASN A 651 41.48 6.18 32.91
C ASN A 651 40.26 6.68 33.71
N ASN A 652 39.52 7.69 33.21
CA ASN A 652 38.30 8.15 33.88
C ASN A 652 37.21 7.09 33.79
N CYS A 653 36.99 6.49 32.61
CA CYS A 653 36.06 5.37 32.45
C CYS A 653 36.45 4.19 33.36
N LYS A 654 37.75 3.85 33.41
CA LYS A 654 38.26 2.80 34.30
C LYS A 654 37.97 3.08 35.78
N ASN A 655 38.16 4.32 36.23
CA ASN A 655 37.89 4.73 37.62
C ASN A 655 36.38 4.73 37.93
N ILE A 656 35.54 5.19 37.00
CA ILE A 656 34.08 5.16 37.14
C ILE A 656 33.60 3.72 37.29
N VAL A 657 33.99 2.84 36.36
CA VAL A 657 33.63 1.42 36.40
C VAL A 657 34.12 0.75 37.69
N SER A 658 35.37 1.01 38.11
CA SER A 658 35.92 0.50 39.38
C SER A 658 35.06 0.91 40.60
N THR A 659 34.59 2.16 40.60
CA THR A 659 33.73 2.69 41.66
C THR A 659 32.37 1.99 41.66
N ILE A 660 31.76 1.80 40.48
CA ILE A 660 30.47 1.12 40.34
C ILE A 660 30.58 -0.36 40.76
N VAL A 661 31.65 -1.05 40.37
CA VAL A 661 31.89 -2.44 40.77
C VAL A 661 32.09 -2.56 42.29
N SER A 662 32.82 -1.62 42.89
CA SER A 662 33.03 -1.58 44.34
C SER A 662 31.74 -1.30 45.10
N LEU A 663 30.90 -0.41 44.57
CA LEU A 663 29.56 -0.14 45.08
C LEU A 663 28.67 -1.39 44.99
N GLY A 664 28.64 -2.05 43.83
CA GLY A 664 27.89 -3.28 43.62
C GLY A 664 28.26 -4.34 44.66
N LYS A 665 29.56 -4.56 44.90
CA LYS A 665 30.03 -5.46 45.97
C LYS A 665 29.55 -5.04 47.37
N SER A 666 29.53 -3.75 47.67
CA SER A 666 29.14 -3.22 48.98
C SER A 666 27.63 -3.32 49.23
N LEU A 667 26.82 -3.22 48.18
CA LEU A 667 25.36 -3.30 48.23
C LEU A 667 24.83 -4.70 47.84
N ASN A 668 25.73 -5.66 47.58
CA ASN A 668 25.41 -7.03 47.17
C ASN A 668 24.67 -7.13 45.82
N TYR A 669 24.99 -6.24 44.89
CA TYR A 669 24.51 -6.27 43.51
C TYR A 669 25.53 -6.89 42.57
N THR A 670 25.04 -7.64 41.59
CA THR A 670 25.89 -8.19 40.53
C THR A 670 26.07 -7.16 39.42
N VAL A 671 27.29 -6.91 38.98
CA VAL A 671 27.56 -5.98 37.87
C VAL A 671 27.81 -6.75 36.59
N ILE A 672 27.08 -6.38 35.53
CA ILE A 672 27.20 -6.93 34.18
C ILE A 672 27.75 -5.81 33.28
N ALA A 673 28.82 -6.07 32.54
CA ALA A 673 29.33 -5.13 31.56
C ALA A 673 28.76 -5.40 30.18
N GLU A 674 28.12 -4.40 29.57
CA GLU A 674 27.59 -4.49 28.22
C GLU A 674 28.59 -4.02 27.16
N TYR A 675 28.30 -4.30 25.88
CA TYR A 675 29.13 -3.90 24.74
C TYR A 675 30.61 -4.33 24.85
N VAL A 676 30.86 -5.50 25.45
CA VAL A 676 32.21 -6.10 25.47
C VAL A 676 32.52 -6.69 24.10
N GLU A 677 33.42 -6.06 23.36
CA GLU A 677 33.75 -6.44 21.97
C GLU A 677 35.16 -7.04 21.84
N THR A 678 36.05 -6.78 22.79
CA THR A 678 37.46 -7.21 22.74
C THR A 678 37.91 -7.93 24.01
N ASP A 679 38.85 -8.88 23.88
CA ASP A 679 39.49 -9.53 25.02
C ASP A 679 40.19 -8.54 25.97
N ALA A 680 40.72 -7.43 25.44
CA ALA A 680 41.36 -6.39 26.23
C ALA A 680 40.37 -5.72 27.19
N GLN A 681 39.16 -5.39 26.72
CA GLN A 681 38.08 -4.87 27.58
C GLN A 681 37.70 -5.88 28.65
N ARG A 682 37.53 -7.16 28.27
CA ARG A 682 37.22 -8.26 29.22
C ARG A 682 38.27 -8.36 30.33
N GLN A 683 39.55 -8.34 29.98
CA GLN A 683 40.65 -8.46 30.94
C GLN A 683 40.65 -7.31 31.94
N VAL A 684 40.51 -6.06 31.47
CA VAL A 684 40.42 -4.88 32.34
C VAL A 684 39.20 -4.97 33.26
N LEU A 685 38.06 -5.38 32.75
CA LEU A 685 36.85 -5.56 33.57
C LEU A 685 37.01 -6.63 34.65
N HIS A 686 37.67 -7.74 34.32
CA HIS A 686 37.99 -8.80 35.28
C HIS A 686 38.92 -8.31 36.40
N GLU A 687 39.96 -7.52 36.05
CA GLU A 687 40.87 -6.91 37.03
C GLU A 687 40.15 -5.96 37.99
N LEU A 688 39.13 -5.24 37.50
CA LEU A 688 38.27 -4.39 38.33
C LEU A 688 37.26 -5.21 39.18
N GLY A 689 37.13 -6.50 38.90
CA GLY A 689 36.27 -7.44 39.60
C GLY A 689 34.84 -7.54 39.05
N CYS A 690 34.62 -7.13 37.80
CA CYS A 690 33.41 -7.41 37.04
C CYS A 690 33.60 -8.73 36.28
N ASN A 691 32.76 -9.72 36.55
CA ASN A 691 32.91 -11.12 36.06
C ASN A 691 31.76 -11.59 35.16
N GLN A 692 30.85 -10.69 34.80
CA GLN A 692 29.71 -10.98 33.93
C GLN A 692 29.71 -10.02 32.76
N TYR A 693 29.52 -10.55 31.57
CA TYR A 693 29.72 -9.82 30.33
C TYR A 693 28.61 -10.11 29.33
N GLN A 694 28.31 -9.10 28.54
CA GLN A 694 27.44 -9.19 27.38
C GLN A 694 28.05 -8.35 26.25
N GLY A 695 28.13 -8.91 25.04
CA GLY A 695 28.70 -8.18 23.91
C GLY A 695 29.08 -9.05 22.73
N TYR A 696 29.52 -8.40 21.65
CA TYR A 696 29.79 -9.05 20.37
C TYR A 696 31.07 -9.91 20.37
N LEU A 697 31.90 -9.80 21.40
CA LEU A 697 33.01 -10.73 21.64
C LEU A 697 32.51 -12.18 21.71
N PHE A 698 31.34 -12.40 22.32
CA PHE A 698 30.78 -13.73 22.56
C PHE A 698 29.74 -14.10 21.51
N SER A 699 28.70 -13.27 21.38
CA SER A 699 27.64 -13.48 20.38
C SER A 699 26.81 -12.22 20.18
N LYS A 700 26.37 -12.02 18.93
CA LYS A 700 25.24 -11.13 18.65
C LYS A 700 23.94 -11.77 19.15
N ALA A 701 22.86 -10.99 19.16
CA ALA A 701 21.53 -11.55 19.33
C ALA A 701 21.20 -12.52 18.19
N VAL A 702 20.75 -13.72 18.52
CA VAL A 702 20.48 -14.79 17.54
C VAL A 702 19.10 -15.43 17.77
N PRO A 703 18.50 -16.10 16.78
CA PRO A 703 17.26 -16.84 16.98
C PRO A 703 17.38 -17.91 18.08
N LEU A 704 16.26 -18.27 18.71
CA LEU A 704 16.20 -19.23 19.82
C LEU A 704 17.01 -20.52 19.58
N ASN A 705 16.85 -21.17 18.43
CA ASN A 705 17.51 -22.44 18.13
C ASN A 705 19.06 -22.30 18.09
N GLU A 706 19.55 -21.14 17.65
CA GLU A 706 20.99 -20.83 17.67
C GLU A 706 21.46 -20.53 19.10
N ALA A 707 20.70 -19.77 19.88
CA ALA A 707 20.99 -19.50 21.30
C ALA A 707 21.08 -20.81 22.12
N MET A 708 20.13 -21.71 21.93
CA MET A 708 20.13 -23.06 22.49
C MET A 708 21.40 -23.84 22.13
N SER A 709 21.86 -23.74 20.88
CA SER A 709 23.10 -24.37 20.42
C SER A 709 24.36 -23.77 21.06
N PHE A 710 24.35 -22.48 21.43
CA PHE A 710 25.44 -21.86 22.19
C PHE A 710 25.48 -22.38 23.63
N ILE A 711 24.34 -22.46 24.31
CA ILE A 711 24.25 -22.98 25.70
C ILE A 711 24.79 -24.41 25.77
N LEU A 712 24.38 -25.28 24.84
CA LEU A 712 24.86 -26.67 24.79
C LEU A 712 26.37 -26.79 24.60
N ARG A 713 26.97 -25.92 23.78
CA ARG A 713 28.43 -25.92 23.54
C ARG A 713 29.20 -25.46 24.76
N SER A 714 28.72 -24.40 25.42
CA SER A 714 29.29 -23.87 26.67
C SER A 714 29.29 -24.95 27.78
N ASN A 715 28.21 -25.72 27.89
CA ASN A 715 28.12 -26.81 28.89
C ASN A 715 29.03 -28.01 28.60
N LYS A 716 29.38 -28.31 27.33
CA LYS A 716 30.29 -29.42 26.99
C LYS A 716 31.76 -29.16 27.32
N GLY A 717 32.19 -27.90 27.42
CA GLY A 717 33.55 -27.53 27.84
C GLY A 717 33.86 -27.88 29.31
N LYS A 718 32.86 -28.28 30.11
CA LYS A 718 33.00 -28.63 31.54
C LYS A 718 33.23 -30.13 31.80
N HIS A 719 33.28 -30.96 30.74
CA HIS A 719 33.42 -32.44 30.85
C HIS A 719 34.71 -33.00 30.21
N ILE A 720 35.77 -32.19 30.05
CA ILE A 720 37.09 -32.68 29.62
C ILE A 720 38.10 -32.49 30.74
#